data_AF-A0AA90TF70-F1
#
_entry.id   AF-A0AA90TF70-F1
#
_cell.length_a   1.000
_cell.length_b   1.000
_cell.length_c   1.000
_cell.angle_alpha   90.00
_cell.angle_beta   90.00
_cell.angle_gamma   90.00
#
_symmetry.space_group_name_H-M   'P 1'
#
loop_
_entity.id
_entity.type
_entity.pdbx_description
1 polymer ?
#
loop_
_entity_poly.entity_id
_entity_poly.type
_entity_poly.pdbx_seq_one_letter_code
_entity_poly.pdbx_strand_id
1 'polypeptide(L)'
;MVFPFAGATFLSRLSPHRIFFALITAIFLCVTLHARAAEPTPRPDTFGPYKYTIFGASEDLDEAGAIKTAIARVKALDLNSAYCKINFVSPPSSTYGAETIDADFMRGYSQKSISAYYYVVVNNVCVETIKFEPYPLPMKRWRLVCNAAKNYRYSAEEDKCVYFTPEANKDADGKNIGIGCPEEPGPTVGKPIQPATGNMWHVITDYLAPQSASSLTLSRFYNSAPTYPDPYVVRGFGVRWTHSYNKSLRPEKQYTNGSTCWRSPVDGSFDCSSGFRSDEPIPGRISVSHPDGRQTMFTRSTNGNYTSSTDVCDRLSPVMAGDNLSVKEWTLTSAQHDRTERFDAKGLLLSVTERSGLKQVFTYSDGVSNNTSVSHFPPAAPACANVHPDDVLPAGRLLCVTNNWGRQLQFMYDVKGRIAEMIDPAGKSTLYEYDGASGGCIPGNEASVACKANNLTKVTYPDGKSQTYWYNEASKIQINDDAECKLLTKTTGNGFGPTAFRNLMTGLVDENEDRHISWTYDCAGRATSSQVGEDIDKVTVAYVAKPDTGGPPLAIVTHYVGPKEKPVTSVSYFEKDYVQGVAKTTNIYAPCVECGSIAQRKYDAMGNVTMTKDFNGNYSCFQYEAGRNLETARVEGASTADCTSLLAAQTLASPARKTTTKWHTEFRLPETIAEPKRITKYQYDFKTGNITKTEQATTDLTGAQGVNAPLTGSVRKWAYTYDKGQLTTVTGPRSDIVDVTKYGYDSKTGDLVTVTNAVGKATTYGGYDDHGRVHTIRAPDGVTTELAYTERGWVKSKIVSSGIDANKPQQTTTYAYTPSGQIEMVTFPDNSVTKYTYDAAHRLTSVVSGRDESLESIIYTLDLTGNRIKEEVRDHKDNLVRQITRTYDKTGRLTSQTGAAR
;
A
#
# COMPACT_ATOMS: atom_id res chain seq x y z
N MET A 1 61.05 27.55 -32.19
CA MET A 1 61.24 27.62 -33.66
C MET A 1 59.97 27.14 -34.34
N VAL A 2 59.48 27.90 -35.32
CA VAL A 2 58.71 27.46 -36.51
C VAL A 2 57.34 26.74 -36.31
N PHE A 3 56.28 27.55 -36.31
CA PHE A 3 54.91 27.32 -36.84
C PHE A 3 54.93 27.13 -38.40
N PRO A 4 53.83 26.90 -39.19
CA PRO A 4 52.41 27.23 -38.93
C PRO A 4 51.25 26.29 -39.40
N PHE A 5 50.05 26.44 -38.76
CA PHE A 5 48.64 26.63 -39.27
C PHE A 5 48.12 25.95 -40.58
N ALA A 6 46.82 25.78 -40.93
CA ALA A 6 45.45 25.97 -40.37
C ALA A 6 44.43 25.21 -41.29
N GLY A 7 43.10 25.08 -41.05
CA GLY A 7 42.28 25.46 -39.87
C GLY A 7 41.11 26.44 -40.13
N ALA A 8 40.03 26.09 -40.86
CA ALA A 8 38.82 26.95 -40.99
C ALA A 8 37.49 26.23 -41.36
N THR A 9 36.37 26.80 -40.89
CA THR A 9 34.97 26.43 -41.17
C THR A 9 34.25 27.45 -42.08
N PHE A 10 33.00 27.12 -42.47
CA PHE A 10 31.87 28.01 -42.84
C PHE A 10 31.63 28.43 -44.31
N LEU A 11 30.33 28.63 -44.57
CA LEU A 11 29.66 29.42 -45.62
C LEU A 11 29.62 28.95 -47.11
N SER A 12 28.49 28.30 -47.42
CA SER A 12 27.47 28.83 -48.36
C SER A 12 27.69 28.83 -49.89
N ARG A 13 26.53 28.77 -50.57
CA ARG A 13 26.17 29.21 -51.94
C ARG A 13 26.13 28.17 -53.07
N LEU A 14 24.90 28.05 -53.59
CA LEU A 14 24.51 28.08 -54.99
C LEU A 14 25.04 26.97 -55.93
N SER A 15 24.09 26.13 -56.38
CA SER A 15 24.11 25.48 -57.69
C SER A 15 24.43 26.47 -58.82
N PRO A 16 24.93 26.01 -59.98
CA PRO A 16 24.00 25.88 -61.11
C PRO A 16 24.39 24.75 -62.11
N HIS A 17 23.55 24.27 -63.04
CA HIS A 17 22.96 24.89 -64.26
C HIS A 17 21.90 23.90 -64.82
N ARG A 18 20.84 24.25 -65.57
CA ARG A 18 20.34 25.54 -66.13
C ARG A 18 18.89 25.39 -66.67
N ILE A 19 18.11 26.48 -66.64
CA ILE A 19 17.05 26.90 -67.62
C ILE A 19 15.74 26.06 -67.65
N PHE A 20 14.49 26.60 -67.64
CA PHE A 20 13.88 27.94 -67.42
C PHE A 20 12.34 27.77 -67.22
N PHE A 21 11.67 28.63 -66.42
CA PHE A 21 10.22 29.01 -66.46
C PHE A 21 9.11 27.94 -66.23
N ALA A 22 7.89 28.23 -65.71
CA ALA A 22 7.36 29.32 -64.85
C ALA A 22 5.89 29.01 -64.36
N LEU A 23 5.38 29.81 -63.40
CA LEU A 23 3.97 29.96 -62.91
C LEU A 23 3.28 28.75 -62.19
N ILE A 24 2.90 28.81 -60.90
CA ILE A 24 1.93 29.65 -60.14
C ILE A 24 0.52 28.99 -59.95
N THR A 25 0.18 28.75 -58.66
CA THR A 25 -1.15 28.61 -57.99
C THR A 25 -2.24 27.60 -58.42
N ALA A 26 -2.49 26.67 -57.48
CA ALA A 26 -3.73 26.53 -56.67
C ALA A 26 -5.04 25.88 -57.21
N ILE A 27 -5.69 25.18 -56.26
CA ILE A 27 -7.12 24.75 -56.18
C ILE A 27 -7.58 23.54 -57.02
N PHE A 28 -7.69 22.41 -56.31
CA PHE A 28 -8.77 21.40 -56.28
C PHE A 28 -9.69 21.11 -57.50
N LEU A 29 -9.82 19.79 -57.74
CA LEU A 29 -11.02 19.04 -58.20
C LEU A 29 -11.39 19.05 -59.70
N CYS A 30 -11.03 17.98 -60.45
CA CYS A 30 -12.00 16.94 -60.88
C CYS A 30 -11.38 15.76 -61.69
N VAL A 31 -11.50 14.54 -61.14
CA VAL A 31 -12.09 13.33 -61.79
C VAL A 31 -11.59 12.85 -63.18
N THR A 32 -10.90 11.71 -63.15
CA THR A 32 -10.83 10.56 -64.11
C THR A 32 -9.86 10.52 -65.33
N LEU A 33 -8.87 9.63 -65.16
CA LEU A 33 -8.49 8.50 -66.03
C LEU A 33 -8.15 8.75 -67.52
N HIS A 34 -6.89 8.43 -67.88
CA HIS A 34 -6.57 7.12 -68.48
C HIS A 34 -5.13 6.69 -68.11
N ALA A 35 -4.91 5.38 -67.98
CA ALA A 35 -3.67 4.82 -67.44
C ALA A 35 -2.70 4.30 -68.51
N ARG A 36 -1.40 4.50 -68.29
CA ARG A 36 -0.26 3.63 -68.64
C ARG A 36 0.86 3.94 -67.64
N ALA A 37 0.94 3.22 -66.53
CA ALA A 37 1.60 1.92 -66.41
C ALA A 37 3.13 2.01 -66.60
N ALA A 38 3.84 2.19 -65.48
CA ALA A 38 5.21 1.76 -65.27
C ALA A 38 5.23 0.94 -63.98
N GLU A 39 5.69 -0.31 -64.04
CA GLU A 39 5.69 -1.25 -62.91
C GLU A 39 6.89 -1.02 -61.98
N PRO A 40 6.74 -1.14 -60.66
CA PRO A 40 7.82 -1.53 -59.76
C PRO A 40 7.81 -3.04 -59.54
N THR A 41 8.97 -3.68 -59.67
CA THR A 41 9.17 -5.12 -59.44
C THR A 41 9.04 -5.50 -57.96
N PRO A 42 8.52 -6.70 -57.63
CA PRO A 42 8.31 -7.14 -56.26
C PRO A 42 9.59 -7.70 -55.61
N ARG A 43 9.74 -7.51 -54.30
CA ARG A 43 10.62 -8.36 -53.46
C ARG A 43 9.80 -9.47 -52.82
N PRO A 44 10.14 -10.75 -53.01
CA PRO A 44 9.43 -11.87 -52.41
C PRO A 44 10.11 -12.32 -51.11
N ASP A 45 9.41 -12.27 -49.98
CA ASP A 45 9.79 -12.99 -48.76
C ASP A 45 8.53 -13.58 -48.08
N THR A 46 8.30 -14.87 -48.36
CA THR A 46 7.44 -15.80 -47.57
C THR A 46 5.95 -15.46 -47.38
N PHE A 47 5.18 -15.53 -48.47
CA PHE A 47 3.84 -16.14 -48.42
C PHE A 47 3.89 -17.46 -49.21
N GLY A 48 3.28 -18.52 -48.67
CA GLY A 48 3.10 -19.77 -49.40
C GLY A 48 1.96 -19.67 -50.44
N PRO A 49 1.88 -20.61 -51.40
CA PRO A 49 0.85 -20.58 -52.43
C PRO A 49 -0.55 -20.77 -51.83
N TYR A 50 -1.52 -19.99 -52.34
CA TYR A 50 -2.94 -20.15 -52.04
C TYR A 50 -3.63 -20.87 -53.21
N LYS A 51 -4.55 -21.79 -52.91
CA LYS A 51 -5.35 -22.47 -53.94
C LYS A 51 -6.59 -21.68 -54.28
N TYR A 52 -6.64 -21.18 -55.51
CA TYR A 52 -7.85 -20.60 -56.10
C TYR A 52 -8.45 -21.59 -57.10
N THR A 53 -9.78 -21.70 -57.12
CA THR A 53 -10.49 -22.55 -58.08
C THR A 53 -11.25 -21.67 -59.06
N ILE A 54 -10.85 -21.70 -60.33
CA ILE A 54 -11.57 -21.02 -61.43
C ILE A 54 -12.04 -22.11 -62.39
N PHE A 55 -13.24 -22.65 -62.09
CA PHE A 55 -13.96 -23.72 -62.79
C PHE A 55 -13.11 -24.86 -63.39
N GLY A 56 -13.03 -25.98 -62.66
CA GLY A 56 -12.65 -27.29 -63.19
C GLY A 56 -11.18 -27.68 -63.06
N ALA A 57 -10.27 -26.72 -62.88
CA ALA A 57 -8.87 -26.98 -62.53
C ALA A 57 -8.45 -26.10 -61.35
N SER A 58 -7.69 -26.66 -60.40
CA SER A 58 -7.03 -25.89 -59.34
C SER A 58 -5.61 -25.54 -59.77
N GLU A 59 -5.28 -24.27 -59.80
CA GLU A 59 -3.92 -23.78 -60.04
C GLU A 59 -3.44 -22.99 -58.81
N ASP A 60 -2.18 -23.18 -58.44
CA ASP A 60 -1.54 -22.44 -57.33
C ASP A 60 -1.10 -21.07 -57.86
N LEU A 61 -1.92 -20.05 -57.63
CA LEU A 61 -1.72 -18.66 -58.10
C LEU A 61 -1.72 -17.69 -56.91
N ASP A 62 -1.05 -16.54 -57.04
CA ASP A 62 -1.24 -15.41 -56.14
C ASP A 62 -2.44 -14.55 -56.59
N GLU A 63 -2.85 -13.58 -55.75
CA GLU A 63 -4.03 -12.74 -56.02
C GLU A 63 -3.88 -11.93 -57.33
N ALA A 64 -2.67 -11.43 -57.61
CA ALA A 64 -2.36 -10.71 -58.83
C ALA A 64 -2.39 -11.61 -60.08
N GLY A 65 -1.91 -12.85 -59.95
CA GLY A 65 -1.93 -13.89 -60.98
C GLY A 65 -3.36 -14.36 -61.28
N ALA A 66 -4.18 -14.62 -60.26
CA ALA A 66 -5.58 -15.00 -60.42
C ALA A 66 -6.38 -13.91 -61.17
N ILE A 67 -6.16 -12.63 -60.82
CA ILE A 67 -6.78 -11.48 -61.51
C ILE A 67 -6.26 -11.36 -62.96
N LYS A 68 -4.95 -11.52 -63.21
CA LYS A 68 -4.39 -11.50 -64.58
C LYS A 68 -4.96 -12.64 -65.44
N THR A 69 -5.07 -13.86 -64.92
CA THR A 69 -5.61 -15.03 -65.63
C THR A 69 -7.10 -14.91 -65.92
N ALA A 70 -7.90 -14.38 -64.97
CA ALA A 70 -9.31 -14.09 -65.20
C ALA A 70 -9.52 -13.03 -66.30
N ILE A 71 -8.76 -11.93 -66.26
CA ILE A 71 -8.79 -10.89 -67.31
C ILE A 71 -8.35 -11.46 -68.67
N ALA A 72 -7.37 -12.36 -68.70
CA ALA A 72 -6.92 -13.01 -69.93
C ALA A 72 -8.00 -13.92 -70.55
N ARG A 73 -8.73 -14.72 -69.74
CA ARG A 73 -9.84 -15.54 -70.23
C ARG A 73 -11.04 -14.71 -70.70
N VAL A 74 -11.38 -13.63 -69.99
CA VAL A 74 -12.45 -12.69 -70.44
C VAL A 74 -12.07 -12.00 -71.75
N LYS A 75 -10.79 -11.71 -72.00
CA LYS A 75 -10.29 -11.19 -73.29
C LYS A 75 -10.19 -12.24 -74.40
N ALA A 76 -10.25 -13.53 -74.08
CA ALA A 76 -10.25 -14.62 -75.06
C ALA A 76 -11.66 -14.98 -75.56
N LEU A 77 -12.70 -14.47 -74.91
CA LEU A 77 -14.06 -14.48 -75.43
C LEU A 77 -14.19 -13.35 -76.47
N ASP A 78 -14.35 -13.71 -77.74
CA ASP A 78 -14.44 -12.78 -78.87
C ASP A 78 -15.78 -12.03 -78.89
N LEU A 79 -15.90 -11.07 -77.97
CA LEU A 79 -17.09 -10.25 -77.74
C LEU A 79 -16.89 -8.87 -78.37
N ASN A 80 -17.44 -8.72 -79.58
CA ASN A 80 -17.48 -7.45 -80.30
C ASN A 80 -18.08 -6.32 -79.43
N SER A 81 -17.51 -5.14 -79.59
CA SER A 81 -17.59 -4.03 -78.64
C SER A 81 -18.98 -3.38 -78.49
N ALA A 82 -19.66 -3.65 -77.37
CA ALA A 82 -20.36 -2.63 -76.57
C ALA A 82 -20.78 -3.18 -75.18
N TYR A 83 -20.67 -2.33 -74.15
CA TYR A 83 -21.17 -2.53 -72.76
C TYR A 83 -20.58 -3.68 -71.91
N CYS A 84 -19.76 -3.30 -70.92
CA CYS A 84 -19.71 -3.99 -69.64
C CYS A 84 -19.56 -2.95 -68.51
N LYS A 85 -20.65 -2.65 -67.79
CA LYS A 85 -20.61 -1.95 -66.50
C LYS A 85 -20.43 -2.99 -65.40
N ILE A 86 -19.37 -2.87 -64.61
CA ILE A 86 -19.20 -3.65 -63.39
C ILE A 86 -20.05 -3.00 -62.30
N ASN A 87 -21.12 -3.68 -61.87
CA ASN A 87 -21.94 -3.26 -60.74
C ASN A 87 -21.57 -4.10 -59.51
N PHE A 88 -21.15 -3.43 -58.43
CA PHE A 88 -21.06 -4.04 -57.11
C PHE A 88 -22.45 -4.05 -56.46
N VAL A 89 -22.93 -5.21 -56.04
CA VAL A 89 -24.21 -5.35 -55.33
C VAL A 89 -23.94 -5.97 -53.96
N SER A 90 -24.04 -5.17 -52.89
CA SER A 90 -24.28 -5.73 -51.56
C SER A 90 -25.78 -6.05 -51.42
N PRO A 91 -26.18 -6.98 -50.53
CA PRO A 91 -27.58 -7.17 -50.20
C PRO A 91 -28.24 -5.87 -49.70
N PRO A 92 -29.56 -5.68 -49.88
CA PRO A 92 -30.19 -4.39 -49.61
C PRO A 92 -30.21 -4.04 -48.11
N SER A 93 -29.74 -2.83 -47.79
CA SER A 93 -30.04 -2.17 -46.53
C SER A 93 -31.48 -1.63 -46.57
N SER A 94 -32.31 -2.03 -45.61
CA SER A 94 -33.55 -1.31 -45.30
C SER A 94 -33.33 -0.47 -44.05
N THR A 95 -33.64 0.81 -44.15
CA THR A 95 -33.37 1.83 -43.14
C THR A 95 -34.28 1.73 -41.94
N TYR A 96 -33.70 1.62 -40.74
CA TYR A 96 -34.21 2.20 -39.50
C TYR A 96 -33.06 2.83 -38.70
N GLY A 97 -33.40 3.75 -37.78
CA GLY A 97 -32.48 4.69 -37.16
C GLY A 97 -31.51 4.11 -36.12
N ALA A 98 -30.75 5.00 -35.49
CA ALA A 98 -29.72 4.65 -34.52
C ALA A 98 -30.31 4.06 -33.23
N GLU A 99 -30.27 2.73 -33.11
CA GLU A 99 -30.29 2.01 -31.84
C GLU A 99 -29.10 1.05 -31.76
N THR A 100 -28.66 0.80 -30.52
CA THR A 100 -27.50 -0.03 -30.20
C THR A 100 -27.77 -1.48 -30.58
N ILE A 101 -27.05 -2.01 -31.58
CA ILE A 101 -27.10 -3.45 -31.88
C ILE A 101 -26.39 -4.20 -30.75
N ASP A 102 -27.17 -5.00 -30.03
CA ASP A 102 -26.72 -5.83 -28.90
C ASP A 102 -25.63 -6.83 -29.35
N ALA A 103 -24.58 -6.96 -28.55
CA ALA A 103 -23.51 -7.93 -28.75
C ALA A 103 -24.02 -9.38 -28.71
N ASP A 104 -25.18 -9.63 -28.08
CA ASP A 104 -25.79 -10.95 -28.02
C ASP A 104 -26.41 -11.40 -29.36
N PHE A 105 -26.74 -10.47 -30.27
CA PHE A 105 -27.21 -10.81 -31.61
C PHE A 105 -26.13 -11.48 -32.49
N MET A 106 -24.85 -11.27 -32.17
CA MET A 106 -23.72 -11.87 -32.90
C MET A 106 -23.30 -13.26 -32.40
N ARG A 107 -23.86 -13.76 -31.28
CA ARG A 107 -23.49 -15.09 -30.74
C ARG A 107 -24.03 -16.28 -31.56
N GLY A 108 -24.85 -16.04 -32.59
CA GLY A 108 -25.55 -17.09 -33.35
C GLY A 108 -24.95 -17.50 -34.70
N TYR A 109 -23.98 -16.76 -35.26
CA TYR A 109 -23.50 -17.01 -36.63
C TYR A 109 -22.21 -17.85 -36.69
N SER A 110 -22.37 -19.17 -36.81
CA SER A 110 -21.33 -20.01 -37.39
C SER A 110 -21.24 -19.77 -38.91
N GLN A 111 -20.03 -19.48 -39.42
CA GLN A 111 -19.64 -19.55 -40.84
C GLN A 111 -20.71 -19.13 -41.88
N LYS A 112 -20.76 -17.83 -42.25
CA LYS A 112 -21.26 -17.44 -43.57
C LYS A 112 -20.27 -16.51 -44.28
N SER A 113 -19.85 -16.97 -45.46
CA SER A 113 -18.88 -16.36 -46.35
C SER A 113 -19.40 -15.02 -46.91
N ILE A 114 -18.53 -14.02 -47.02
CA ILE A 114 -18.76 -12.94 -47.99
C ILE A 114 -18.41 -13.51 -49.37
N SER A 115 -19.43 -13.93 -50.12
CA SER A 115 -19.27 -14.34 -51.52
C SER A 115 -19.44 -13.14 -52.44
N ALA A 116 -18.38 -12.77 -53.15
CA ALA A 116 -18.48 -11.86 -54.28
C ALA A 116 -18.90 -12.66 -55.53
N TYR A 117 -19.95 -12.19 -56.20
CA TYR A 117 -20.46 -12.74 -57.45
C TYR A 117 -20.20 -11.76 -58.57
N TYR A 118 -19.56 -12.23 -59.65
CA TYR A 118 -19.44 -11.47 -60.89
C TYR A 118 -20.32 -12.12 -61.96
N TYR A 119 -21.17 -11.31 -62.58
CA TYR A 119 -22.06 -11.73 -63.66
C TYR A 119 -21.59 -11.12 -64.97
N VAL A 120 -21.44 -11.95 -65.99
CA VAL A 120 -21.25 -11.47 -67.38
C VAL A 120 -22.59 -11.54 -68.09
N VAL A 121 -23.08 -10.36 -68.49
CA VAL A 121 -24.35 -10.21 -69.20
C VAL A 121 -24.05 -9.83 -70.65
N VAL A 122 -24.51 -10.67 -71.59
CA VAL A 122 -24.44 -10.39 -73.03
C VAL A 122 -25.86 -10.43 -73.56
N ASN A 123 -26.29 -9.38 -74.27
CA ASN A 123 -27.64 -9.24 -74.82
C ASN A 123 -28.79 -9.51 -73.80
N ASN A 124 -28.67 -8.98 -72.58
CA ASN A 124 -29.62 -9.14 -71.47
C ASN A 124 -29.87 -10.58 -70.99
N VAL A 125 -29.03 -11.55 -71.38
CA VAL A 125 -29.02 -12.90 -70.81
C VAL A 125 -27.77 -13.05 -69.93
N CYS A 126 -27.92 -13.60 -68.73
CA CYS A 126 -26.78 -13.99 -67.89
C CYS A 126 -26.14 -15.24 -68.50
N VAL A 127 -24.91 -15.12 -68.99
CA VAL A 127 -24.23 -16.22 -69.70
C VAL A 127 -23.24 -16.94 -68.79
N GLU A 128 -22.68 -16.27 -67.78
CA GLU A 128 -21.79 -16.91 -66.79
C GLU A 128 -21.85 -16.22 -65.42
N THR A 129 -21.63 -17.01 -64.35
CA THR A 129 -21.53 -16.53 -62.97
C THR A 129 -20.22 -17.01 -62.36
N ILE A 130 -19.30 -16.08 -62.08
CA ILE A 130 -18.04 -16.39 -61.39
C ILE A 130 -18.27 -16.18 -59.89
N LYS A 131 -18.25 -17.28 -59.14
CA LYS A 131 -18.36 -17.29 -57.68
C LYS A 131 -16.97 -17.38 -57.06
N PHE A 132 -16.58 -16.37 -56.29
CA PHE A 132 -15.40 -16.47 -55.42
C PHE A 132 -15.81 -17.02 -54.06
N GLU A 133 -15.39 -18.25 -53.76
CA GLU A 133 -15.43 -18.81 -52.42
C GLU A 133 -14.02 -18.73 -51.81
N PRO A 134 -13.81 -17.95 -50.74
CA PRO A 134 -12.59 -18.10 -49.95
C PRO A 134 -12.64 -19.46 -49.24
N TYR A 135 -11.69 -20.34 -49.55
CA TYR A 135 -11.50 -21.56 -48.77
C TYR A 135 -11.18 -21.16 -47.32
N PRO A 136 -11.79 -21.77 -46.30
CA PRO A 136 -11.53 -21.35 -44.93
C PRO A 136 -10.09 -21.67 -44.50
N LEU A 137 -9.56 -20.76 -43.67
CA LEU A 137 -8.32 -20.83 -42.87
C LEU A 137 -7.04 -20.26 -43.51
N PRO A 138 -6.10 -19.69 -42.72
CA PRO A 138 -6.23 -19.17 -41.34
C PRO A 138 -6.09 -17.64 -41.31
N MET A 139 -6.85 -16.95 -40.44
CA MET A 139 -6.49 -15.57 -40.08
C MET A 139 -5.07 -15.56 -39.47
N LYS A 140 -4.31 -14.49 -39.71
CA LYS A 140 -2.98 -14.26 -39.13
C LYS A 140 -3.00 -14.65 -37.65
N ARG A 141 -2.19 -15.65 -37.28
CA ARG A 141 -2.17 -16.20 -35.92
C ARG A 141 -2.05 -15.05 -34.92
N TRP A 142 -3.05 -14.90 -34.06
CA TRP A 142 -2.86 -14.24 -32.78
C TRP A 142 -1.63 -14.91 -32.15
N ARG A 143 -0.57 -14.14 -31.86
CA ARG A 143 0.59 -14.72 -31.18
C ARG A 143 0.14 -15.22 -29.81
N LEU A 144 0.63 -16.39 -29.41
CA LEU A 144 0.60 -16.82 -28.02
C LEU A 144 1.52 -15.88 -27.21
N VAL A 145 1.00 -14.72 -26.84
CA VAL A 145 1.68 -13.78 -25.96
C VAL A 145 1.45 -14.30 -24.55
N CYS A 146 2.39 -15.08 -24.03
CA CYS A 146 2.38 -15.47 -22.63
C CYS A 146 2.25 -14.20 -21.78
N ASN A 147 1.21 -14.14 -20.97
CA ASN A 147 0.79 -12.90 -20.36
C ASN A 147 1.78 -12.52 -19.26
N ALA A 148 2.68 -11.56 -19.58
CA ALA A 148 3.65 -11.02 -18.64
C ALA A 148 2.98 -10.32 -17.44
N ALA A 149 1.77 -9.79 -17.61
CA ALA A 149 0.94 -9.29 -16.50
C ALA A 149 0.19 -10.41 -15.75
N LYS A 150 0.42 -11.69 -16.08
CA LYS A 150 -0.03 -12.88 -15.32
C LYS A 150 1.12 -13.83 -14.94
N ASN A 151 2.37 -13.36 -14.93
CA ASN A 151 3.52 -14.18 -14.51
C ASN A 151 3.66 -15.49 -15.33
N TYR A 152 3.33 -15.47 -16.62
CA TYR A 152 3.61 -16.60 -17.53
C TYR A 152 4.76 -16.25 -18.48
N ARG A 153 5.80 -17.08 -18.51
CA ARG A 153 6.89 -17.03 -19.51
C ARG A 153 6.68 -18.12 -20.55
N TYR A 154 7.13 -17.90 -21.78
CA TYR A 154 7.17 -18.96 -22.79
C TYR A 154 8.37 -19.87 -22.51
N SER A 155 8.12 -21.17 -22.32
CA SER A 155 9.20 -22.17 -22.28
C SER A 155 9.46 -22.67 -23.69
N ALA A 156 10.68 -22.46 -24.19
CA ALA A 156 11.11 -22.99 -25.49
C ALA A 156 11.34 -24.51 -25.47
N GLU A 157 11.56 -25.10 -24.28
CA GLU A 157 11.78 -26.54 -24.09
C GLU A 157 10.47 -27.32 -24.01
N GLU A 158 9.38 -26.67 -23.55
CA GLU A 158 8.07 -27.31 -23.38
C GLU A 158 6.98 -26.78 -24.35
N ASP A 159 7.36 -25.91 -25.29
CA ASP A 159 6.49 -25.20 -26.27
C ASP A 159 5.16 -24.66 -25.71
N LYS A 160 5.20 -24.15 -24.47
CA LYS A 160 4.00 -23.68 -23.75
C LYS A 160 4.30 -22.50 -22.83
N CYS A 161 3.26 -21.76 -22.47
CA CYS A 161 3.35 -20.75 -21.41
C CYS A 161 3.47 -21.46 -20.05
N VAL A 162 4.64 -21.41 -19.43
CA VAL A 162 4.88 -21.90 -18.08
C VAL A 162 4.70 -20.76 -17.08
N TYR A 163 4.08 -21.07 -15.94
CA TYR A 163 3.94 -20.11 -14.85
C TYR A 163 5.30 -19.87 -14.21
N PHE A 164 5.76 -18.63 -14.23
CA PHE A 164 6.95 -18.14 -13.56
C PHE A 164 6.52 -17.33 -12.36
N THR A 165 6.55 -17.93 -11.17
CA THR A 165 6.49 -17.16 -9.92
C THR A 165 7.82 -16.41 -9.73
N PRO A 166 7.88 -15.07 -9.81
CA PRO A 166 8.90 -14.32 -9.08
C PRO A 166 8.62 -14.56 -7.60
N GLU A 167 9.36 -15.50 -6.99
CA GLU A 167 9.18 -16.08 -5.64
C GLU A 167 7.91 -15.61 -4.93
N ALA A 168 6.78 -16.21 -5.29
CA ALA A 168 5.49 -15.61 -5.00
C ALA A 168 5.24 -15.51 -3.50
N ASN A 169 5.21 -14.28 -2.98
CA ASN A 169 4.70 -13.96 -1.65
C ASN A 169 3.16 -14.12 -1.55
N LYS A 170 2.57 -14.94 -2.42
CA LYS A 170 1.14 -15.29 -2.50
C LYS A 170 1.01 -16.81 -2.50
N ASP A 171 0.17 -17.31 -1.60
CA ASP A 171 -0.41 -18.64 -1.71
C ASP A 171 -1.36 -18.73 -2.92
N ALA A 172 -1.90 -19.93 -3.18
CA ALA A 172 -2.93 -20.14 -4.19
C ALA A 172 -4.25 -19.37 -3.89
N ASP A 173 -4.41 -18.88 -2.66
CA ASP A 173 -5.53 -18.05 -2.19
C ASP A 173 -5.25 -16.53 -2.27
N GLY A 174 -4.11 -16.13 -2.83
CA GLY A 174 -3.78 -14.74 -3.15
C GLY A 174 -3.27 -13.88 -1.99
N LYS A 175 -3.01 -14.44 -0.80
CA LYS A 175 -2.53 -13.68 0.38
C LYS A 175 -1.13 -13.11 0.16
N ASN A 176 -1.02 -11.80 -0.02
CA ASN A 176 0.24 -11.12 0.23
C ASN A 176 0.49 -11.06 1.74
N ILE A 177 1.61 -11.65 2.20
CA ILE A 177 2.21 -11.46 3.53
C ILE A 177 1.21 -11.44 4.70
N GLY A 178 0.29 -12.41 4.70
CA GLY A 178 -0.62 -12.63 5.82
C GLY A 178 0.14 -12.83 7.12
N ILE A 179 0.01 -11.86 8.03
CA ILE A 179 0.38 -12.10 9.42
C ILE A 179 -0.68 -13.05 10.00
N GLY A 180 -0.25 -14.06 10.75
CA GLY A 180 -1.19 -14.91 11.48
C GLY A 180 -1.77 -14.15 12.67
N CYS A 181 -2.61 -14.79 13.48
CA CYS A 181 -3.08 -14.18 14.72
C CYS A 181 -2.12 -14.53 15.88
N PRO A 182 -1.65 -13.55 16.70
CA PRO A 182 -1.84 -12.11 16.58
C PRO A 182 -1.00 -11.47 15.48
N GLU A 183 -1.46 -10.32 14.94
CA GLU A 183 -0.84 -9.64 13.79
C GLU A 183 0.48 -8.91 14.15
N GLU A 184 1.50 -9.61 14.61
CA GLU A 184 2.87 -9.08 14.66
C GLU A 184 3.57 -9.21 13.31
N PRO A 185 3.99 -8.10 12.66
CA PRO A 185 4.85 -8.17 11.48
C PRO A 185 6.04 -9.10 11.73
N GLY A 186 6.31 -9.99 10.78
CA GLY A 186 7.52 -10.82 10.83
C GLY A 186 8.77 -9.92 10.95
N PRO A 187 9.89 -10.43 11.50
CA PRO A 187 11.05 -9.61 11.81
C PRO A 187 11.51 -8.79 10.60
N THR A 188 11.55 -7.47 10.75
CA THR A 188 11.99 -6.52 9.72
C THR A 188 13.40 -6.01 10.01
N VAL A 189 14.11 -5.58 8.97
CA VAL A 189 15.44 -4.97 9.06
C VAL A 189 15.46 -3.62 8.34
N GLY A 190 16.26 -2.67 8.82
CA GLY A 190 16.36 -1.35 8.20
C GLY A 190 15.05 -0.54 8.27
N LYS A 191 14.70 0.20 7.20
CA LYS A 191 13.50 1.05 7.15
C LYS A 191 12.42 0.48 6.23
N PRO A 192 11.46 -0.26 6.78
CA PRO A 192 11.60 -1.67 7.05
C PRO A 192 11.54 -2.52 5.77
N ILE A 193 12.53 -3.40 5.62
CA ILE A 193 12.55 -4.50 4.66
C ILE A 193 12.22 -5.79 5.42
N GLN A 194 11.34 -6.63 4.88
CA GLN A 194 11.07 -7.96 5.42
C GLN A 194 12.05 -8.98 4.78
N PRO A 195 13.05 -9.55 5.50
CA PRO A 195 14.08 -10.41 4.89
C PRO A 195 13.52 -11.68 4.25
N ALA A 196 12.39 -12.20 4.72
CA ALA A 196 11.79 -13.41 4.16
C ALA A 196 11.24 -13.22 2.73
N THR A 197 10.88 -11.98 2.36
CA THR A 197 10.05 -11.68 1.17
C THR A 197 10.66 -10.62 0.27
N GLY A 198 11.58 -9.81 0.81
CA GLY A 198 12.12 -8.62 0.16
C GLY A 198 11.12 -7.48 -0.01
N ASN A 199 9.95 -7.55 0.63
CA ASN A 199 9.02 -6.44 0.62
C ASN A 199 9.54 -5.27 1.47
N MET A 200 9.53 -4.06 0.91
CA MET A 200 9.62 -2.81 1.65
C MET A 200 8.21 -2.26 1.85
N TRP A 201 7.88 -1.91 3.08
CA TRP A 201 6.58 -1.34 3.44
C TRP A 201 6.78 -0.06 4.24
N HIS A 202 6.09 1.01 3.87
CA HIS A 202 6.28 2.30 4.51
C HIS A 202 4.92 2.95 4.81
N VAL A 203 4.79 3.52 6.01
CA VAL A 203 3.55 4.15 6.47
C VAL A 203 3.82 5.57 6.93
N ILE A 204 2.98 6.47 6.46
CA ILE A 204 2.99 7.89 6.82
C ILE A 204 1.58 8.25 7.27
N THR A 205 1.46 8.98 8.37
CA THR A 205 0.15 9.45 8.86
C THR A 205 0.05 10.95 8.60
N ASP A 206 -0.79 11.32 7.64
CA ASP A 206 -1.01 12.70 7.22
C ASP A 206 -1.94 13.42 8.21
N TYR A 207 -2.90 12.69 8.78
CA TYR A 207 -3.83 13.21 9.77
C TYR A 207 -4.10 12.18 10.87
N LEU A 208 -4.04 12.62 12.12
CA LEU A 208 -4.44 11.85 13.30
C LEU A 208 -5.18 12.76 14.28
N ALA A 209 -6.46 12.49 14.51
CA ALA A 209 -7.21 13.23 15.51
C ALA A 209 -6.83 12.84 16.95
N PRO A 210 -7.05 13.74 17.93
CA PRO A 210 -6.93 13.42 19.35
C PRO A 210 -7.95 12.35 19.78
N GLN A 211 -7.46 11.34 20.52
CA GLN A 211 -8.23 10.16 20.91
C GLN A 211 -9.53 10.45 21.70
N SER A 212 -9.65 11.63 22.31
CA SER A 212 -10.83 12.01 23.10
C SER A 212 -12.08 12.30 22.26
N ALA A 213 -11.95 12.61 20.96
CA ALA A 213 -13.07 13.19 20.22
C ALA A 213 -13.10 13.00 18.69
N SER A 214 -12.21 12.18 18.10
CA SER A 214 -12.45 11.55 16.79
C SER A 214 -11.65 10.25 16.65
N SER A 215 -12.20 9.26 15.94
CA SER A 215 -11.41 8.13 15.42
C SER A 215 -10.79 8.41 14.04
N LEU A 216 -10.90 9.64 13.53
CA LEU A 216 -10.46 10.02 12.18
C LEU A 216 -8.93 9.97 12.09
N THR A 217 -8.44 9.14 11.18
CA THR A 217 -7.01 8.97 10.90
C THR A 217 -6.82 8.70 9.42
N LEU A 218 -5.95 9.47 8.77
CA LEU A 218 -5.48 9.19 7.42
C LEU A 218 -4.01 8.81 7.46
N SER A 219 -3.76 7.51 7.32
CA SER A 219 -2.44 6.96 7.05
C SER A 219 -2.38 6.47 5.61
N ARG A 220 -1.27 6.76 4.92
CA ARG A 220 -0.89 6.22 3.62
C ARG A 220 0.08 5.06 3.81
N PHE A 221 -0.08 4.03 3.00
CA PHE A 221 0.70 2.79 3.03
C PHE A 221 1.29 2.56 1.63
N TYR A 222 2.62 2.52 1.54
CA TYR A 222 3.36 2.10 0.36
C TYR A 222 3.82 0.64 0.53
N ASN A 223 3.73 -0.16 -0.53
CA ASN A 223 4.11 -1.57 -0.53
C ASN A 223 4.93 -1.93 -1.79
N SER A 224 6.20 -2.32 -1.64
CA SER A 224 7.12 -2.55 -2.76
C SER A 224 6.95 -3.92 -3.45
N ALA A 225 6.23 -4.84 -2.83
CA ALA A 225 5.92 -6.13 -3.44
C ALA A 225 5.13 -5.91 -4.74
N PRO A 226 5.22 -6.85 -5.70
CA PRO A 226 4.27 -6.91 -6.82
C PRO A 226 2.90 -7.37 -6.30
N THR A 227 2.22 -6.49 -5.56
CA THR A 227 0.77 -6.54 -5.45
C THR A 227 0.18 -6.58 -6.85
N TYR A 228 -0.91 -7.32 -7.01
CA TYR A 228 -1.92 -7.03 -8.03
C TYR A 228 -2.91 -6.03 -7.41
N PRO A 229 -2.64 -4.71 -7.38
CA PRO A 229 -3.77 -3.80 -7.53
C PRO A 229 -4.28 -4.09 -8.94
N ASP A 230 -5.55 -4.42 -9.02
CA ASP A 230 -6.29 -4.40 -10.28
C ASP A 230 -5.92 -3.13 -11.06
N PRO A 231 -5.27 -3.24 -12.25
CA PRO A 231 -4.70 -2.10 -12.95
C PRO A 231 -5.74 -1.08 -13.40
N TYR A 232 -7.03 -1.41 -13.29
CA TYR A 232 -8.16 -0.54 -13.62
C TYR A 232 -8.71 0.26 -12.43
N VAL A 233 -8.14 0.09 -11.22
CA VAL A 233 -8.68 0.69 -9.98
C VAL A 233 -7.65 1.56 -9.27
N VAL A 234 -7.38 2.74 -9.86
CA VAL A 234 -6.70 3.84 -9.16
C VAL A 234 -7.69 4.52 -8.20
N ARG A 235 -7.80 3.95 -6.99
CA ARG A 235 -8.47 4.55 -5.83
C ARG A 235 -7.39 4.94 -4.83
N GLY A 236 -7.12 6.24 -4.67
CA GLY A 236 -6.17 6.75 -3.66
C GLY A 236 -4.93 7.41 -4.26
N PHE A 237 -3.78 7.18 -3.62
CA PHE A 237 -2.52 7.93 -3.83
C PHE A 237 -1.59 7.35 -4.91
N GLY A 238 -2.15 6.85 -6.01
CA GLY A 238 -1.38 6.30 -7.12
C GLY A 238 -1.00 4.82 -6.96
N VAL A 239 -0.10 4.32 -7.82
CA VAL A 239 0.23 2.88 -7.89
C VAL A 239 1.12 2.49 -6.72
N ARG A 240 0.85 1.32 -6.12
CA ARG A 240 1.48 0.77 -4.90
C ARG A 240 1.23 1.55 -3.60
N TRP A 241 0.48 2.65 -3.67
CA TRP A 241 -0.03 3.34 -2.50
C TRP A 241 -1.48 2.94 -2.21
N THR A 242 -1.80 2.91 -0.92
CA THR A 242 -3.15 2.77 -0.38
C THR A 242 -3.28 3.68 0.85
N HIS A 243 -4.48 3.87 1.39
CA HIS A 243 -4.72 4.64 2.62
C HIS A 243 -5.70 3.95 3.59
N SER A 244 -5.85 4.45 4.82
CA SER A 244 -6.70 3.88 5.88
C SER A 244 -8.13 3.53 5.45
N TYR A 245 -8.64 4.20 4.42
CA TYR A 245 -9.99 4.05 3.88
C TYR A 245 -10.04 3.31 2.53
N ASN A 246 -8.91 2.78 2.02
CA ASN A 246 -8.83 1.97 0.79
C ASN A 246 -9.36 0.53 0.94
N LYS A 247 -10.22 0.26 1.94
CA LYS A 247 -10.74 -1.09 2.13
C LYS A 247 -11.84 -1.37 1.12
N SER A 248 -11.72 -2.47 0.38
CA SER A 248 -12.72 -2.89 -0.60
C SER A 248 -12.90 -4.40 -0.59
N LEU A 249 -14.15 -4.80 -0.84
CA LEU A 249 -14.57 -6.19 -0.95
C LEU A 249 -14.83 -6.50 -2.44
N ARG A 250 -14.45 -7.69 -2.91
CA ARG A 250 -14.56 -8.07 -4.33
C ARG A 250 -15.02 -9.53 -4.47
N PRO A 251 -16.12 -9.80 -5.18
CA PRO A 251 -16.46 -11.15 -5.63
C PRO A 251 -15.39 -11.74 -6.57
N GLU A 252 -14.95 -12.97 -6.30
CA GLU A 252 -14.00 -13.69 -7.15
C GLU A 252 -14.67 -14.82 -7.95
N LYS A 253 -14.29 -14.94 -9.23
CA LYS A 253 -14.68 -16.05 -10.09
C LYS A 253 -13.91 -17.31 -9.72
N GLN A 254 -14.57 -18.47 -9.71
CA GLN A 254 -13.86 -19.75 -9.88
C GLN A 254 -13.47 -19.93 -11.35
N TYR A 255 -12.20 -20.25 -11.60
CA TYR A 255 -11.72 -20.61 -12.94
C TYR A 255 -11.78 -22.13 -13.14
N THR A 256 -12.62 -22.61 -14.04
CA THR A 256 -12.53 -23.97 -14.57
C THR A 256 -11.58 -24.00 -15.78
N ASN A 257 -10.29 -24.27 -15.52
CA ASN A 257 -9.20 -24.62 -16.45
C ASN A 257 -9.15 -23.98 -17.86
N GLY A 258 -8.08 -23.23 -18.14
CA GLY A 258 -7.61 -22.95 -19.51
C GLY A 258 -7.53 -21.47 -19.88
N SER A 259 -6.54 -20.74 -19.36
CA SER A 259 -6.37 -19.31 -19.65
C SER A 259 -5.52 -19.06 -20.90
N THR A 260 -6.15 -18.99 -22.08
CA THR A 260 -5.60 -18.30 -23.24
C THR A 260 -6.13 -16.87 -23.31
N CYS A 261 -5.22 -15.92 -23.51
CA CYS A 261 -5.52 -14.51 -23.75
C CYS A 261 -4.88 -14.11 -25.07
N TRP A 262 -5.63 -13.38 -25.87
CA TRP A 262 -5.28 -13.01 -27.23
C TRP A 262 -5.21 -11.49 -27.33
N ARG A 263 -4.13 -10.93 -27.90
CA ARG A 263 -3.96 -9.48 -28.04
C ARG A 263 -4.34 -9.01 -29.44
N SER A 264 -5.29 -8.10 -29.53
CA SER A 264 -5.69 -7.45 -30.77
C SER A 264 -4.51 -6.68 -31.38
N PRO A 265 -4.21 -6.87 -32.69
CA PRO A 265 -3.14 -6.15 -33.37
C PRO A 265 -3.54 -4.74 -33.83
N VAL A 266 -4.81 -4.31 -33.63
CA VAL A 266 -5.34 -3.04 -34.15
C VAL A 266 -5.31 -1.93 -33.10
N ASP A 267 -5.71 -2.23 -31.87
CA ASP A 267 -5.82 -1.31 -30.73
C ASP A 267 -5.00 -1.76 -29.51
N GLY A 268 -4.46 -2.98 -29.54
CA GLY A 268 -3.68 -3.56 -28.45
C GLY A 268 -4.50 -4.12 -27.28
N SER A 269 -5.84 -4.18 -27.40
CA SER A 269 -6.74 -4.76 -26.39
C SER A 269 -6.50 -6.27 -26.22
N PHE A 270 -6.95 -6.83 -25.09
CA PHE A 270 -6.81 -8.25 -24.79
C PHE A 270 -8.19 -8.91 -24.65
N ASP A 271 -8.43 -9.95 -25.45
CA ASP A 271 -9.56 -10.86 -25.28
C ASP A 271 -9.07 -12.13 -24.57
N CYS A 272 -9.54 -12.34 -23.34
CA CYS A 272 -9.30 -13.56 -22.57
C CYS A 272 -10.62 -14.35 -22.51
N SER A 273 -10.66 -15.51 -23.17
CA SER A 273 -11.88 -16.33 -23.28
C SER A 273 -12.25 -16.97 -21.92
N SER A 274 -12.91 -16.21 -21.06
CA SER A 274 -13.66 -16.69 -19.90
C SER A 274 -14.81 -15.74 -19.63
N GLY A 275 -16.04 -16.20 -19.87
CA GLY A 275 -17.26 -15.38 -19.75
C GLY A 275 -17.38 -14.67 -18.41
N PHE A 276 -17.98 -13.49 -18.42
CA PHE A 276 -18.36 -12.79 -17.19
C PHE A 276 -19.76 -13.23 -16.80
N ARG A 277 -19.88 -13.76 -15.59
CA ARG A 277 -21.08 -13.62 -14.78
C ARG A 277 -20.67 -12.91 -13.50
N SER A 278 -20.95 -11.60 -13.46
CA SER A 278 -20.76 -10.73 -12.29
C SER A 278 -22.09 -10.49 -11.56
N ASP A 279 -23.02 -11.42 -11.77
CA ASP A 279 -24.45 -11.38 -11.47
C ASP A 279 -24.89 -12.60 -10.63
N GLU A 280 -23.95 -13.41 -10.10
CA GLU A 280 -24.29 -14.41 -9.09
C GLU A 280 -24.89 -13.71 -7.85
N PRO A 281 -26.16 -14.02 -7.48
CA PRO A 281 -26.84 -13.29 -6.40
C PRO A 281 -26.15 -13.43 -5.02
N ILE A 282 -25.41 -14.51 -4.81
CA ILE A 282 -24.60 -14.80 -3.62
C ILE A 282 -23.24 -15.40 -4.05
N PRO A 283 -22.15 -14.62 -4.09
CA PRO A 283 -20.87 -15.07 -4.64
C PRO A 283 -20.21 -16.22 -3.88
N GLY A 284 -19.65 -17.21 -4.59
CA GLY A 284 -18.94 -18.34 -3.97
C GLY A 284 -17.63 -17.98 -3.24
N ARG A 285 -16.90 -16.94 -3.68
CA ARG A 285 -15.66 -16.45 -3.07
C ARG A 285 -15.64 -14.91 -3.03
N ILE A 286 -15.08 -14.34 -1.97
CA ILE A 286 -14.99 -12.90 -1.72
C ILE A 286 -13.59 -12.54 -1.22
N SER A 287 -12.84 -11.69 -1.92
CA SER A 287 -11.57 -11.14 -1.43
C SER A 287 -11.75 -9.75 -0.83
N VAL A 288 -11.14 -9.54 0.33
CA VAL A 288 -11.07 -8.26 1.03
C VAL A 288 -9.65 -7.72 0.87
N SER A 289 -9.51 -6.53 0.28
CA SER A 289 -8.23 -5.82 0.21
C SER A 289 -8.13 -4.84 1.37
N HIS A 290 -7.07 -4.95 2.17
CA HIS A 290 -6.81 -4.14 3.36
C HIS A 290 -5.84 -2.97 3.06
N PRO A 291 -5.85 -1.88 3.86
CA PRO A 291 -4.92 -0.75 3.70
C PRO A 291 -3.43 -1.07 3.80
N ASP A 292 -3.03 -2.18 4.40
CA ASP A 292 -1.64 -2.65 4.49
C ASP A 292 -1.14 -3.32 3.18
N GLY A 293 -2.04 -3.53 2.20
CA GLY A 293 -1.80 -4.30 0.99
C GLY A 293 -2.03 -5.81 1.14
N ARG A 294 -2.47 -6.28 2.31
CA ARG A 294 -2.94 -7.65 2.52
C ARG A 294 -4.24 -7.89 1.76
N GLN A 295 -4.38 -9.09 1.22
CA GLN A 295 -5.62 -9.59 0.66
C GLN A 295 -6.06 -10.82 1.46
N THR A 296 -7.31 -10.79 1.91
CA THR A 296 -7.90 -11.82 2.75
C THR A 296 -9.00 -12.52 1.95
N MET A 297 -8.89 -13.83 1.77
CA MET A 297 -9.79 -14.63 0.96
C MET A 297 -10.85 -15.29 1.84
N PHE A 298 -12.13 -15.13 1.48
CA PHE A 298 -13.26 -15.80 2.11
C PHE A 298 -13.99 -16.68 1.09
N THR A 299 -14.21 -17.95 1.45
CA THR A 299 -14.95 -18.93 0.64
C THR A 299 -16.27 -19.26 1.31
N ARG A 300 -17.36 -19.33 0.52
CA ARG A 300 -18.68 -19.70 1.02
C ARG A 300 -18.75 -21.22 1.28
N SER A 301 -19.06 -21.59 2.53
CA SER A 301 -19.33 -22.97 2.93
C SER A 301 -20.71 -23.45 2.45
N THR A 302 -20.94 -24.77 2.48
CA THR A 302 -22.25 -25.39 2.19
C THR A 302 -23.38 -24.84 3.04
N ASN A 303 -23.07 -24.35 4.25
CA ASN A 303 -24.03 -23.82 5.21
C ASN A 303 -24.29 -22.31 5.00
N GLY A 304 -23.75 -21.71 3.93
CA GLY A 304 -23.90 -20.30 3.57
C GLY A 304 -22.94 -19.34 4.27
N ASN A 305 -22.29 -19.75 5.35
CA ASN A 305 -21.28 -18.96 6.07
C ASN A 305 -19.99 -18.79 5.25
N TYR A 306 -19.32 -17.65 5.39
CA TYR A 306 -18.02 -17.39 4.75
C TYR A 306 -16.87 -17.69 5.70
N THR A 307 -15.95 -18.54 5.26
CA THR A 307 -14.76 -18.97 6.02
C THR A 307 -13.49 -18.62 5.26
N SER A 308 -12.50 -18.12 5.98
CA SER A 308 -11.13 -17.92 5.51
C SER A 308 -10.24 -19.13 5.83
N SER A 309 -8.97 -19.04 5.46
CA SER A 309 -7.92 -19.96 5.93
C SER A 309 -7.74 -19.88 7.45
N THR A 310 -7.17 -20.92 8.06
CA THR A 310 -7.11 -21.11 9.52
C THR A 310 -6.19 -20.12 10.27
N ASP A 311 -5.32 -19.42 9.56
CA ASP A 311 -4.45 -18.34 10.06
C ASP A 311 -5.16 -16.98 10.08
N VAL A 312 -6.30 -16.84 9.40
CA VAL A 312 -7.11 -15.62 9.33
C VAL A 312 -8.27 -15.71 10.30
N CYS A 313 -8.37 -14.70 11.16
CA CYS A 313 -9.36 -14.65 12.23
C CYS A 313 -10.55 -13.71 11.99
N ASP A 314 -10.49 -12.87 10.95
CA ASP A 314 -11.58 -11.96 10.58
C ASP A 314 -12.81 -12.77 10.13
N ARG A 315 -14.02 -12.25 10.37
CA ARG A 315 -15.27 -12.94 10.02
C ARG A 315 -16.06 -12.12 9.00
N LEU A 316 -16.44 -12.73 7.88
CA LEU A 316 -17.30 -12.12 6.87
C LEU A 316 -18.73 -12.69 6.97
N SER A 317 -19.74 -11.83 6.83
CA SER A 317 -21.15 -12.25 6.79
C SER A 317 -21.96 -11.40 5.82
N PRO A 318 -22.78 -12.01 4.94
CA PRO A 318 -23.71 -11.28 4.08
C PRO A 318 -24.92 -10.82 4.90
N VAL A 319 -25.43 -9.64 4.57
CA VAL A 319 -26.76 -9.17 4.94
C VAL A 319 -27.62 -9.33 3.70
N MET A 320 -28.54 -10.30 3.73
CA MET A 320 -29.42 -10.59 2.60
C MET A 320 -30.45 -9.46 2.39
N ALA A 321 -30.88 -9.27 1.14
CA ALA A 321 -32.04 -8.46 0.82
C ALA A 321 -33.34 -9.20 1.22
N GLY A 322 -34.49 -8.51 1.13
CA GLY A 322 -35.79 -9.06 1.51
C GLY A 322 -36.27 -10.23 0.63
N ASP A 323 -35.63 -10.45 -0.52
CA ASP A 323 -35.83 -11.62 -1.38
C ASP A 323 -35.16 -12.89 -0.83
N ASN A 324 -34.22 -12.75 0.12
CA ASN A 324 -33.29 -13.79 0.58
C ASN A 324 -32.52 -14.52 -0.55
N LEU A 325 -32.40 -13.88 -1.71
CA LEU A 325 -31.70 -14.36 -2.89
C LEU A 325 -30.48 -13.50 -3.22
N SER A 326 -30.54 -12.19 -2.98
CA SER A 326 -29.44 -11.26 -3.25
C SER A 326 -28.79 -10.72 -1.97
N VAL A 327 -27.47 -10.48 -2.02
CA VAL A 327 -26.77 -9.79 -0.92
C VAL A 327 -27.02 -8.28 -1.03
N LYS A 328 -27.54 -7.68 0.04
CA LYS A 328 -27.75 -6.23 0.15
C LYS A 328 -26.48 -5.50 0.60
N GLU A 329 -25.84 -6.03 1.63
CA GLU A 329 -24.63 -5.48 2.26
C GLU A 329 -23.74 -6.62 2.77
N TRP A 330 -22.48 -6.33 3.05
CA TRP A 330 -21.56 -7.22 3.75
C TRP A 330 -21.19 -6.63 5.10
N THR A 331 -21.02 -7.47 6.11
CA THR A 331 -20.38 -7.09 7.38
C THR A 331 -19.09 -7.90 7.54
N LEU A 332 -17.95 -7.21 7.56
CA LEU A 332 -16.68 -7.77 7.98
C LEU A 332 -16.45 -7.39 9.45
N THR A 333 -16.14 -8.37 10.29
CA THR A 333 -15.80 -8.17 11.69
C THR A 333 -14.31 -8.45 11.86
N SER A 334 -13.54 -7.40 12.18
CA SER A 334 -12.12 -7.52 12.48
C SER A 334 -11.92 -8.32 13.77
N ALA A 335 -11.05 -9.31 13.73
CA ALA A 335 -10.87 -10.25 14.81
C ALA A 335 -10.42 -9.59 16.12
N GLN A 336 -9.38 -8.75 16.05
CA GLN A 336 -8.65 -8.24 17.21
C GLN A 336 -9.52 -7.40 18.16
N HIS A 337 -10.40 -6.59 17.60
CA HIS A 337 -11.18 -5.60 18.34
C HIS A 337 -12.68 -5.79 18.19
N ASP A 338 -13.13 -6.79 17.41
CA ASP A 338 -14.53 -6.96 16.99
C ASP A 338 -15.11 -5.68 16.34
N ARG A 339 -14.24 -4.86 15.73
CA ARG A 339 -14.62 -3.70 14.92
C ARG A 339 -15.38 -4.19 13.70
N THR A 340 -16.56 -3.63 13.46
CA THR A 340 -17.42 -4.01 12.34
C THR A 340 -17.30 -3.01 11.22
N GLU A 341 -17.28 -3.52 9.99
CA GLU A 341 -17.09 -2.74 8.78
C GLU A 341 -18.17 -3.18 7.79
N ARG A 342 -19.09 -2.26 7.46
CA ARG A 342 -20.20 -2.53 6.55
C ARG A 342 -19.85 -2.09 5.14
N PHE A 343 -20.12 -2.93 4.16
CA PHE A 343 -19.95 -2.63 2.75
C PHE A 343 -21.28 -2.78 2.01
N ASP A 344 -21.48 -2.06 0.91
CA ASP A 344 -22.59 -2.34 0.01
C ASP A 344 -22.40 -3.69 -0.73
N ALA A 345 -23.42 -4.14 -1.46
CA ALA A 345 -23.36 -5.36 -2.27
C ALA A 345 -22.17 -5.40 -3.24
N LYS A 346 -21.68 -4.24 -3.70
CA LYS A 346 -20.57 -4.07 -4.66
C LYS A 346 -19.19 -3.96 -3.97
N GLY A 347 -19.15 -3.92 -2.64
CA GLY A 347 -17.94 -3.88 -1.82
C GLY A 347 -17.36 -2.49 -1.54
N LEU A 348 -18.13 -1.41 -1.64
CA LEU A 348 -17.79 -0.08 -1.13
C LEU A 348 -18.03 0.00 0.37
N LEU A 349 -17.05 0.51 1.15
CA LEU A 349 -17.12 0.63 2.61
C LEU A 349 -18.10 1.74 3.04
N LEU A 350 -19.25 1.39 3.60
CA LEU A 350 -20.29 2.33 4.02
C LEU A 350 -20.05 2.92 5.42
N SER A 351 -19.57 2.09 6.34
CA SER A 351 -19.27 2.53 7.71
C SER A 351 -18.32 1.59 8.45
N VAL A 352 -17.49 2.16 9.32
CA VAL A 352 -16.67 1.46 10.31
C VAL A 352 -17.26 1.75 11.68
N THR A 353 -17.50 0.74 12.52
CA THR A 353 -18.02 0.89 13.89
C THR A 353 -17.18 0.08 14.86
N GLU A 354 -16.53 0.76 15.79
CA GLU A 354 -15.79 0.16 16.90
C GLU A 354 -16.74 -0.52 17.89
N ARG A 355 -16.23 -1.47 18.70
CA ARG A 355 -17.02 -2.14 19.74
C ARG A 355 -17.65 -1.16 20.75
N SER A 356 -17.04 0.01 20.95
CA SER A 356 -17.55 1.09 21.79
C SER A 356 -18.79 1.81 21.22
N GLY A 357 -19.16 1.56 19.96
CA GLY A 357 -20.22 2.30 19.27
C GLY A 357 -19.74 3.60 18.60
N LEU A 358 -18.44 3.92 18.69
CA LEU A 358 -17.85 4.98 17.87
C LEU A 358 -17.84 4.55 16.40
N LYS A 359 -18.39 5.39 15.53
CA LYS A 359 -18.64 5.10 14.13
C LYS A 359 -18.04 6.15 13.21
N GLN A 360 -17.67 5.70 12.02
CA GLN A 360 -17.33 6.50 10.86
C GLN A 360 -18.32 6.16 9.74
N VAL A 361 -18.78 7.17 9.01
CA VAL A 361 -19.68 7.04 7.85
C VAL A 361 -18.99 7.63 6.63
N PHE A 362 -19.10 6.93 5.51
CA PHE A 362 -18.38 7.21 4.27
C PHE A 362 -19.36 7.74 3.23
N THR A 363 -19.06 8.91 2.68
CA THR A 363 -19.89 9.58 1.67
C THR A 363 -19.17 9.53 0.34
N TYR A 364 -19.84 9.02 -0.68
CA TYR A 364 -19.32 8.80 -2.03
C TYR A 364 -20.07 9.65 -3.06
N SER A 365 -19.40 9.99 -4.16
CA SER A 365 -20.09 10.45 -5.38
C SER A 365 -21.01 9.33 -5.90
N ASP A 366 -22.17 9.71 -6.40
CA ASP A 366 -23.10 8.86 -7.13
C ASP A 366 -23.00 9.03 -8.66
N GLY A 367 -22.14 9.95 -9.13
CA GLY A 367 -21.99 10.29 -10.55
C GLY A 367 -23.01 11.27 -11.10
N VAL A 368 -23.85 11.88 -10.26
CA VAL A 368 -24.89 12.85 -10.66
C VAL A 368 -24.48 14.28 -10.33
N SER A 369 -23.88 14.52 -9.16
CA SER A 369 -23.42 15.85 -8.75
C SER A 369 -22.21 15.78 -7.80
N ASN A 370 -21.36 16.81 -7.84
CA ASN A 370 -20.34 17.03 -6.82
C ASN A 370 -20.91 17.66 -5.53
N ASN A 371 -22.15 18.17 -5.55
CA ASN A 371 -22.81 18.71 -4.37
C ASN A 371 -23.53 17.61 -3.58
N THR A 372 -22.89 17.13 -2.52
CA THR A 372 -23.41 16.09 -1.61
C THR A 372 -24.56 16.54 -0.71
N SER A 373 -25.03 17.79 -0.80
CA SER A 373 -26.34 18.18 -0.25
C SER A 373 -27.50 17.92 -1.22
N VAL A 374 -27.19 17.59 -2.48
CA VAL A 374 -28.17 17.29 -3.55
C VAL A 374 -28.17 15.80 -3.89
N SER A 375 -26.97 15.22 -4.09
CA SER A 375 -26.82 13.83 -4.57
C SER A 375 -25.53 13.21 -4.04
N HIS A 376 -25.63 12.03 -3.42
CA HIS A 376 -24.50 11.26 -2.86
C HIS A 376 -24.92 9.83 -2.51
N PHE A 377 -23.92 8.97 -2.30
CA PHE A 377 -24.12 7.58 -1.89
C PHE A 377 -23.37 7.23 -0.58
N PRO A 378 -23.97 6.45 0.33
CA PRO A 378 -25.39 6.12 0.40
C PRO A 378 -26.21 7.37 0.77
N PRO A 379 -27.49 7.48 0.36
CA PRO A 379 -28.31 8.68 0.66
C PRO A 379 -28.50 9.00 2.15
N ALA A 380 -28.25 8.04 3.03
CA ALA A 380 -28.29 8.21 4.48
C ALA A 380 -26.95 8.63 5.11
N ALA A 381 -25.89 8.80 4.33
CA ALA A 381 -24.62 9.35 4.81
C ALA A 381 -24.72 10.88 4.97
N PRO A 382 -23.92 11.51 5.85
CA PRO A 382 -23.84 12.97 5.95
C PRO A 382 -23.31 13.60 4.65
N ALA A 383 -23.84 14.76 4.28
CA ALA A 383 -23.23 15.59 3.25
C ALA A 383 -21.82 16.02 3.68
N CYS A 384 -20.90 16.12 2.72
CA CYS A 384 -19.56 16.68 2.93
C CYS A 384 -19.64 18.21 3.01
N ALA A 385 -18.85 18.81 3.90
CA ALA A 385 -18.93 20.25 4.16
C ALA A 385 -18.45 21.12 2.99
N ASN A 386 -17.58 20.60 2.12
CA ASN A 386 -17.14 21.25 0.88
C ASN A 386 -17.67 20.50 -0.35
N VAL A 387 -17.93 21.26 -1.42
CA VAL A 387 -18.29 20.72 -2.74
C VAL A 387 -17.00 20.43 -3.51
N HIS A 388 -16.92 19.28 -4.19
CA HIS A 388 -15.78 18.97 -5.05
C HIS A 388 -15.73 19.91 -6.26
N PRO A 389 -14.57 20.54 -6.58
CA PRO A 389 -14.45 21.44 -7.73
C PRO A 389 -14.58 20.70 -9.07
N ASP A 390 -14.73 21.45 -10.16
CA ASP A 390 -14.72 20.92 -11.54
C ASP A 390 -15.79 19.87 -11.86
N ASP A 391 -15.48 18.95 -12.79
CA ASP A 391 -16.40 17.97 -13.38
C ASP A 391 -16.97 16.96 -12.37
N VAL A 392 -18.17 16.45 -12.65
CA VAL A 392 -18.86 15.46 -11.80
C VAL A 392 -18.04 14.18 -11.68
N LEU A 393 -17.65 13.84 -10.45
CA LEU A 393 -16.82 12.67 -10.18
C LEU A 393 -17.58 11.36 -10.44
N PRO A 394 -16.94 10.33 -11.03
CA PRO A 394 -17.56 9.02 -11.23
C PRO A 394 -18.09 8.39 -9.93
N ALA A 395 -19.19 7.65 -10.04
CA ALA A 395 -19.84 6.97 -8.93
C ALA A 395 -18.87 6.05 -8.13
N GLY A 396 -19.01 6.03 -6.81
CA GLY A 396 -18.17 5.22 -5.91
C GLY A 396 -16.80 5.82 -5.60
N ARG A 397 -16.60 7.12 -5.85
CA ARG A 397 -15.44 7.93 -5.44
C ARG A 397 -15.67 8.48 -4.03
N LEU A 398 -14.75 8.26 -3.08
CA LEU A 398 -14.92 8.66 -1.67
C LEU A 398 -14.73 10.16 -1.52
N LEU A 399 -15.77 10.89 -1.12
CA LEU A 399 -15.73 12.35 -0.98
C LEU A 399 -15.37 12.78 0.45
N CYS A 400 -15.94 12.13 1.46
CA CYS A 400 -15.59 12.39 2.84
C CYS A 400 -15.85 11.21 3.80
N VAL A 401 -15.19 11.26 4.97
CA VAL A 401 -15.41 10.36 6.11
C VAL A 401 -15.82 11.20 7.31
N THR A 402 -17.02 10.95 7.83
CA THR A 402 -17.61 11.69 8.97
C THR A 402 -17.61 10.83 10.23
N ASN A 403 -17.23 11.39 11.38
CA ASN A 403 -17.29 10.70 12.68
C ASN A 403 -18.66 10.86 13.40
N ASN A 404 -18.82 10.28 14.60
CA ASN A 404 -20.02 10.41 15.45
C ASN A 404 -20.45 11.85 15.76
N TRP A 405 -19.54 12.82 15.65
CA TRP A 405 -19.69 14.20 16.11
C TRP A 405 -19.66 15.21 14.96
N GLY A 406 -19.76 14.74 13.71
CA GLY A 406 -19.83 15.58 12.51
C GLY A 406 -18.49 16.12 12.00
N ARG A 407 -17.36 15.85 12.65
CA ARG A 407 -16.03 16.19 12.08
C ARG A 407 -15.77 15.34 10.84
N GLN A 408 -15.12 15.91 9.83
CA GLN A 408 -14.92 15.30 8.52
C GLN A 408 -13.48 15.37 8.04
N LEU A 409 -13.00 14.28 7.43
CA LEU A 409 -11.91 14.32 6.45
C LEU A 409 -12.54 14.31 5.06
N GLN A 410 -12.09 15.19 4.16
CA GLN A 410 -12.63 15.32 2.81
C GLN A 410 -11.51 15.15 1.76
N PHE A 411 -11.86 14.66 0.57
CA PHE A 411 -10.90 14.29 -0.47
C PHE A 411 -11.27 14.94 -1.80
N MET A 412 -10.36 15.73 -2.35
CA MET A 412 -10.45 16.24 -3.72
C MET A 412 -9.56 15.43 -4.66
N TYR A 413 -9.91 15.42 -5.93
CA TYR A 413 -9.33 14.54 -6.94
C TYR A 413 -8.83 15.31 -8.16
N ASP A 414 -7.75 14.83 -8.75
CA ASP A 414 -7.30 15.31 -10.05
C ASP A 414 -8.11 14.70 -11.22
N VAL A 415 -7.87 15.20 -12.43
CA VAL A 415 -8.46 14.73 -13.69
C VAL A 415 -8.16 13.24 -14.02
N LYS A 416 -7.25 12.58 -13.29
CA LYS A 416 -6.96 11.14 -13.39
C LYS A 416 -7.67 10.33 -12.28
N GLY A 417 -8.43 10.97 -11.39
CA GLY A 417 -9.11 10.35 -10.26
C GLY A 417 -8.20 9.95 -9.09
N ARG A 418 -7.03 10.58 -8.94
CA ARG A 418 -6.11 10.40 -7.80
C ARG A 418 -6.40 11.47 -6.76
N ILE A 419 -6.21 11.18 -5.46
CA ILE A 419 -6.45 12.17 -4.39
C ILE A 419 -5.43 13.30 -4.55
N ALA A 420 -5.87 14.49 -4.90
CA ALA A 420 -5.02 15.67 -5.09
C ALA A 420 -4.93 16.54 -3.82
N GLU A 421 -5.93 16.46 -2.96
CA GLU A 421 -6.02 17.21 -1.71
C GLU A 421 -6.81 16.42 -0.67
N MET A 422 -6.37 16.51 0.59
CA MET A 422 -7.15 16.15 1.76
C MET A 422 -7.42 17.43 2.55
N ILE A 423 -8.69 17.67 2.87
CA ILE A 423 -9.11 18.77 3.74
C ILE A 423 -9.51 18.19 5.09
N ASP A 424 -8.89 18.69 6.15
CA ASP A 424 -9.13 18.24 7.52
C ASP A 424 -10.33 18.94 8.19
N PRO A 425 -10.73 18.54 9.42
CA PRO A 425 -11.88 19.13 10.09
C PRO A 425 -11.80 20.66 10.31
N ALA A 426 -10.61 21.27 10.32
CA ALA A 426 -10.44 22.73 10.45
C ALA A 426 -10.33 23.45 9.09
N GLY A 427 -10.58 22.75 7.98
CA GLY A 427 -10.47 23.30 6.64
C GLY A 427 -9.03 23.49 6.17
N LYS A 428 -8.04 22.84 6.80
CA LYS A 428 -6.64 22.90 6.36
C LYS A 428 -6.35 21.80 5.35
N SER A 429 -5.57 22.16 4.33
CA SER A 429 -5.29 21.30 3.17
C SER A 429 -3.93 20.62 3.28
N THR A 430 -3.90 19.31 2.99
CA THR A 430 -2.68 18.59 2.59
C THR A 430 -2.79 18.28 1.11
N LEU A 431 -1.82 18.71 0.31
CA LEU A 431 -1.82 18.60 -1.15
C LEU A 431 -0.93 17.44 -1.61
N TYR A 432 -1.30 16.80 -2.71
CA TYR A 432 -0.68 15.57 -3.23
C TYR A 432 -0.38 15.70 -4.73
N GLU A 433 0.89 15.65 -5.08
CA GLU A 433 1.41 15.81 -6.45
C GLU A 433 1.95 14.48 -6.98
N TYR A 434 1.94 14.32 -8.30
CA TYR A 434 2.23 13.04 -8.96
C TYR A 434 2.97 13.20 -10.28
N ASP A 435 3.64 12.14 -10.74
CA ASP A 435 4.30 12.06 -12.06
C ASP A 435 3.31 12.10 -13.25
N GLY A 436 2.89 13.32 -13.57
CA GLY A 436 2.09 13.69 -14.73
C GLY A 436 2.34 15.17 -15.04
N ALA A 437 1.39 15.82 -15.72
CA ALA A 437 1.52 17.17 -16.27
C ALA A 437 1.92 18.29 -15.28
N SER A 438 1.90 18.04 -13.96
CA SER A 438 2.30 19.00 -12.92
C SER A 438 3.37 18.53 -11.91
N GLY A 439 3.88 17.28 -11.96
CA GLY A 439 4.60 16.72 -10.80
C GLY A 439 5.69 15.68 -11.06
N GLY A 440 6.64 15.95 -11.96
CA GLY A 440 7.86 15.13 -12.11
C GLY A 440 8.15 14.58 -13.50
N CYS A 441 7.37 14.96 -14.52
CA CYS A 441 7.76 14.78 -15.91
C CYS A 441 9.05 15.55 -16.21
N ILE A 442 9.98 14.94 -16.97
CA ILE A 442 11.08 15.69 -17.59
C ILE A 442 10.45 16.71 -18.56
N PRO A 443 10.77 18.02 -18.45
CA PRO A 443 10.26 19.02 -19.37
C PRO A 443 10.61 18.64 -20.83
N GLY A 444 9.59 18.45 -21.65
CA GLY A 444 9.73 18.10 -23.07
C GLY A 444 9.31 16.68 -23.50
N ASN A 445 8.86 15.79 -22.61
CA ASN A 445 8.31 14.48 -23.04
C ASN A 445 7.20 13.91 -22.13
N GLU A 446 6.01 14.50 -22.21
CA GLU A 446 4.77 14.02 -21.56
C GLU A 446 4.34 12.62 -22.02
N ALA A 447 4.78 12.17 -23.20
CA ALA A 447 4.46 10.86 -23.74
C ALA A 447 5.27 9.72 -23.08
N SER A 448 6.29 10.04 -22.28
CA SER A 448 7.18 9.07 -21.62
C SER A 448 6.45 8.12 -20.66
N VAL A 449 7.05 6.94 -20.41
CA VAL A 449 6.48 5.92 -19.52
C VAL A 449 6.46 6.40 -18.05
N ALA A 450 7.40 7.28 -17.66
CA ALA A 450 7.44 7.90 -16.34
C ALA A 450 6.20 8.78 -16.09
N CYS A 451 5.83 9.67 -17.03
CA CYS A 451 4.61 10.50 -16.98
C CYS A 451 3.28 9.71 -16.95
N LYS A 452 3.35 8.38 -17.09
CA LYS A 452 2.23 7.44 -17.08
C LYS A 452 2.32 6.44 -15.91
N ALA A 453 3.30 6.59 -15.01
CA ALA A 453 3.50 5.67 -13.90
C ALA A 453 2.51 5.89 -12.75
N ASN A 454 2.01 7.12 -12.57
CA ASN A 454 1.08 7.54 -11.52
C ASN A 454 1.61 7.27 -10.09
N ASN A 455 2.87 7.58 -9.84
CA ASN A 455 3.47 7.65 -8.50
C ASN A 455 3.13 8.99 -7.83
N LEU A 456 2.87 8.96 -6.52
CA LEU A 456 2.83 10.16 -5.68
C LEU A 456 4.26 10.69 -5.49
N THR A 457 4.57 11.85 -6.03
CA THR A 457 5.93 12.43 -6.03
C THR A 457 6.15 13.47 -4.96
N LYS A 458 5.11 14.19 -4.51
CA LYS A 458 5.24 15.18 -3.43
C LYS A 458 3.97 15.32 -2.61
N VAL A 459 4.13 15.60 -1.32
CA VAL A 459 3.06 15.90 -0.36
C VAL A 459 3.39 17.23 0.29
N THR A 460 2.50 18.22 0.20
CA THR A 460 2.65 19.52 0.85
C THR A 460 1.65 19.62 2.00
N TYR A 461 2.14 19.84 3.21
CA TYR A 461 1.34 19.92 4.43
C TYR A 461 0.79 21.35 4.68
N PRO A 462 -0.13 21.56 5.65
CA PRO A 462 -0.75 22.86 5.89
C PRO A 462 0.18 24.05 6.17
N ASP A 463 1.42 23.80 6.61
CA ASP A 463 2.47 24.79 6.85
C ASP A 463 3.31 25.13 5.59
N GLY A 464 2.95 24.56 4.43
CA GLY A 464 3.68 24.68 3.17
C GLY A 464 4.94 23.81 3.08
N LYS A 465 5.31 23.08 4.15
CA LYS A 465 6.45 22.15 4.11
C LYS A 465 6.07 20.87 3.39
N SER A 466 7.05 20.22 2.78
CA SER A 466 6.77 19.17 1.79
C SER A 466 7.70 17.97 1.92
N GLN A 467 7.15 16.75 1.82
CA GLN A 467 7.91 15.53 1.56
C GLN A 467 7.92 15.22 0.06
N THR A 468 9.05 14.73 -0.46
CA THR A 468 9.19 14.35 -1.87
C THR A 468 9.66 12.90 -1.99
N TYR A 469 8.98 12.11 -2.82
CA TYR A 469 9.26 10.69 -3.04
C TYR A 469 9.94 10.48 -4.39
N TRP A 470 11.05 9.76 -4.36
CA TRP A 470 11.84 9.40 -5.54
C TRP A 470 11.58 7.95 -5.90
N TYR A 471 11.43 7.69 -7.20
CA TYR A 471 11.17 6.36 -7.74
C TYR A 471 12.22 6.02 -8.78
N ASN A 472 12.36 4.72 -9.02
CA ASN A 472 13.04 4.11 -10.17
C ASN A 472 14.39 4.75 -10.60
N GLU A 473 15.13 5.32 -9.66
CA GLU A 473 16.48 5.88 -9.88
C GLU A 473 17.41 4.77 -10.38
N ALA A 474 17.96 4.93 -11.59
CA ALA A 474 18.77 3.88 -12.23
C ALA A 474 19.98 3.43 -11.40
N SER A 475 20.58 4.33 -10.61
CA SER A 475 21.69 4.02 -9.68
C SER A 475 21.27 3.28 -8.40
N LYS A 476 19.96 3.16 -8.14
CA LYS A 476 19.38 2.48 -6.97
C LYS A 476 18.74 1.14 -7.32
N ILE A 477 18.59 0.82 -8.60
CA ILE A 477 18.21 -0.53 -9.05
C ILE A 477 19.51 -1.28 -9.33
N GLN A 478 19.80 -2.30 -8.52
CA GLN A 478 20.92 -3.20 -8.78
C GLN A 478 20.55 -4.13 -9.94
N ILE A 479 20.77 -3.62 -11.14
CA ILE A 479 20.92 -4.41 -12.35
C ILE A 479 22.26 -5.16 -12.21
N ASN A 480 22.25 -6.23 -11.42
CA ASN A 480 23.33 -7.21 -11.47
C ASN A 480 23.49 -7.66 -12.92
N ASP A 481 24.72 -7.95 -13.34
CA ASP A 481 25.09 -8.24 -14.75
C ASP A 481 24.50 -9.57 -15.30
N ASP A 482 23.54 -10.12 -14.56
CA ASP A 482 22.77 -11.33 -14.79
C ASP A 482 21.97 -11.26 -16.09
N ALA A 483 21.88 -12.40 -16.79
CA ALA A 483 21.26 -12.49 -18.10
C ALA A 483 19.76 -12.14 -18.08
N GLU A 484 19.10 -12.39 -16.95
CA GLU A 484 17.67 -12.13 -16.75
C GLU A 484 17.34 -10.62 -16.86
N CYS A 485 18.20 -9.76 -16.31
CA CYS A 485 18.02 -8.30 -16.35
C CYS A 485 18.39 -7.70 -17.73
N LYS A 486 19.25 -8.37 -18.51
CA LYS A 486 19.61 -7.99 -19.89
C LYS A 486 18.51 -8.26 -20.91
N LEU A 487 17.66 -9.27 -20.69
CA LEU A 487 16.46 -9.50 -21.51
C LEU A 487 15.40 -8.42 -21.25
N LEU A 488 15.32 -7.97 -20.01
CA LEU A 488 14.36 -6.98 -19.50
C LEU A 488 14.66 -5.54 -19.92
N THR A 489 15.93 -5.17 -20.08
CA THR A 489 16.39 -3.81 -20.43
C THR A 489 16.33 -3.48 -21.92
N LYS A 490 16.04 -4.46 -22.80
CA LYS A 490 16.21 -4.30 -24.26
C LYS A 490 15.09 -3.50 -24.97
N THR A 491 14.06 -3.03 -24.26
CA THR A 491 12.93 -2.28 -24.84
C THR A 491 12.41 -1.09 -24.00
N THR A 492 13.30 -0.21 -23.53
CA THR A 492 13.04 1.25 -23.51
C THR A 492 14.35 2.01 -23.37
N GLY A 493 14.62 2.95 -24.28
CA GLY A 493 15.72 3.90 -24.11
C GLY A 493 15.46 4.87 -22.94
N ASN A 494 16.54 5.46 -22.41
CA ASN A 494 16.56 6.55 -21.42
C ASN A 494 16.36 6.14 -19.95
N GLY A 495 17.05 5.10 -19.47
CA GLY A 495 17.34 4.91 -18.04
C GLY A 495 16.21 4.34 -17.18
N PHE A 496 15.00 4.22 -17.72
CA PHE A 496 13.88 3.55 -17.05
C PHE A 496 13.82 2.10 -17.53
N GLY A 497 14.13 1.17 -16.63
CA GLY A 497 14.03 -0.27 -16.86
C GLY A 497 12.58 -0.76 -17.09
N PRO A 498 12.34 -2.08 -17.03
CA PRO A 498 11.02 -2.67 -17.23
C PRO A 498 9.86 -1.94 -16.56
N THR A 499 8.70 -2.02 -17.20
CA THR A 499 7.43 -1.54 -16.65
C THR A 499 7.15 -2.03 -15.23
N ALA A 500 7.66 -3.20 -14.84
CA ALA A 500 7.56 -3.75 -13.48
C ALA A 500 8.19 -2.87 -12.38
N PHE A 501 9.20 -2.06 -12.70
CA PHE A 501 10.00 -1.29 -11.73
C PHE A 501 9.65 0.20 -11.66
N ARG A 502 8.82 0.72 -12.56
CA ARG A 502 8.47 2.16 -12.66
C ARG A 502 7.77 2.76 -11.43
N ASN A 503 7.36 1.91 -10.47
CA ASN A 503 6.68 2.30 -9.24
C ASN A 503 7.46 1.90 -7.96
N LEU A 504 8.74 1.53 -8.08
CA LEU A 504 9.61 1.26 -6.93
C LEU A 504 10.12 2.56 -6.34
N MET A 505 9.73 2.87 -5.09
CA MET A 505 10.22 4.02 -4.35
C MET A 505 11.68 3.78 -3.92
N THR A 506 12.60 4.56 -4.46
CA THR A 506 14.04 4.48 -4.20
C THR A 506 14.51 5.56 -3.22
N GLY A 507 13.69 6.56 -2.92
CA GLY A 507 14.02 7.58 -1.93
C GLY A 507 12.84 8.35 -1.32
N LEU A 508 13.10 8.90 -0.15
CA LEU A 508 12.27 9.88 0.53
C LEU A 508 13.15 11.08 0.89
N VAL A 509 12.74 12.26 0.46
CA VAL A 509 13.25 13.57 0.89
C VAL A 509 12.24 14.15 1.87
N ASP A 510 12.73 14.61 3.02
CA ASP A 510 11.89 15.10 4.11
C ASP A 510 11.51 16.59 3.95
N GLU A 511 10.78 17.12 4.92
CA GLU A 511 10.40 18.53 5.01
C GLU A 511 11.59 19.51 5.17
N ASN A 512 12.80 19.02 5.45
CA ASN A 512 14.03 19.82 5.51
C ASN A 512 14.74 19.89 4.14
N GLU A 513 14.17 19.27 3.09
CA GLU A 513 14.76 19.10 1.76
C GLU A 513 15.98 18.13 1.71
N ASP A 514 16.24 17.41 2.82
CA ASP A 514 17.30 16.41 2.91
C ASP A 514 16.84 15.03 2.41
N ARG A 515 17.74 14.27 1.77
CA ARG A 515 17.50 12.86 1.38
C ARG A 515 17.49 11.96 2.61
N HIS A 516 16.39 12.00 3.34
CA HIS A 516 16.20 11.30 4.60
C HIS A 516 16.31 9.78 4.45
N ILE A 517 15.67 9.15 3.45
CA ILE A 517 15.75 7.68 3.26
C ILE A 517 16.14 7.33 1.82
N SER A 518 16.93 6.27 1.67
CA SER A 518 17.20 5.61 0.39
C SER A 518 16.98 4.10 0.47
N TRP A 519 16.45 3.53 -0.61
CA TRP A 519 16.31 2.09 -0.81
C TRP A 519 16.98 1.66 -2.12
N THR A 520 17.41 0.40 -2.20
CA THR A 520 17.79 -0.25 -3.46
C THR A 520 17.03 -1.54 -3.67
N TYR A 521 16.94 -2.01 -4.91
CA TYR A 521 16.23 -3.24 -5.28
C TYR A 521 17.02 -4.11 -6.25
N ASP A 522 16.74 -5.41 -6.27
CA ASP A 522 17.22 -6.35 -7.29
C ASP A 522 16.28 -6.45 -8.50
N CYS A 523 16.68 -7.26 -9.49
CA CYS A 523 15.90 -7.57 -10.68
C CYS A 523 14.61 -8.39 -10.42
N ALA A 524 14.34 -8.84 -9.20
CA ALA A 524 13.05 -9.42 -8.80
C ALA A 524 12.13 -8.37 -8.13
N GLY A 525 12.60 -7.14 -7.93
CA GLY A 525 11.88 -6.08 -7.21
C GLY A 525 11.92 -6.24 -5.68
N ARG A 526 12.79 -7.10 -5.15
CA ARG A 526 13.03 -7.26 -3.71
C ARG A 526 13.99 -6.16 -3.25
N ALA A 527 13.71 -5.54 -2.11
CA ALA A 527 14.57 -4.49 -1.55
C ALA A 527 15.91 -5.10 -1.07
N THR A 528 17.03 -4.63 -1.62
CA THR A 528 18.40 -5.09 -1.31
C THR A 528 19.16 -4.18 -0.36
N SER A 529 18.67 -2.96 -0.11
CA SER A 529 19.18 -2.13 0.98
C SER A 529 18.19 -1.08 1.43
N SER A 530 18.39 -0.59 2.65
CA SER A 530 17.81 0.66 3.14
C SER A 530 18.84 1.40 3.98
N GLN A 531 18.87 2.72 3.89
CA GLN A 531 19.70 3.60 4.72
C GLN A 531 19.00 4.93 4.96
N VAL A 532 19.37 5.59 6.05
CA VAL A 532 18.97 6.96 6.39
C VAL A 532 20.14 7.89 6.10
N GLY A 533 19.90 9.00 5.40
CA GLY A 533 20.93 9.96 5.01
C GLY A 533 22.21 9.30 4.44
N GLU A 534 23.36 9.76 4.93
CA GLU A 534 24.68 9.23 4.57
C GLU A 534 25.05 7.98 5.39
N ASP A 535 24.51 6.83 4.97
CA ASP A 535 24.82 5.48 5.47
C ASP A 535 24.45 5.18 6.95
N ILE A 536 23.62 6.03 7.57
CA ILE A 536 23.09 5.80 8.93
C ILE A 536 22.00 4.72 8.90
N ASP A 537 21.94 3.86 9.92
CA ASP A 537 21.08 2.67 10.00
C ASP A 537 21.16 1.76 8.75
N LYS A 538 22.29 1.79 8.03
CA LYS A 538 22.43 1.11 6.75
C LYS A 538 22.41 -0.40 6.91
N VAL A 539 21.53 -1.02 6.13
CA VAL A 539 21.38 -2.46 6.02
C VAL A 539 21.37 -2.84 4.55
N THR A 540 22.11 -3.90 4.18
CA THR A 540 21.97 -4.59 2.90
C THR A 540 21.44 -6.00 3.10
N VAL A 541 20.70 -6.52 2.11
CA VAL A 541 20.07 -7.84 2.11
C VAL A 541 20.39 -8.55 0.80
N ALA A 542 21.00 -9.73 0.89
CA ALA A 542 21.22 -10.62 -0.24
C ALA A 542 20.33 -11.87 -0.08
N TYR A 543 19.55 -12.16 -1.13
CA TYR A 543 18.62 -13.29 -1.16
C TYR A 543 19.27 -14.48 -1.86
N VAL A 544 19.45 -15.58 -1.14
CA VAL A 544 20.02 -16.83 -1.66
C VAL A 544 18.90 -17.84 -1.84
N ALA A 545 18.74 -18.30 -3.08
CA ALA A 545 17.76 -19.32 -3.42
C ALA A 545 18.03 -20.63 -2.67
N LYS A 546 17.00 -21.47 -2.56
CA LYS A 546 17.13 -22.83 -2.00
C LYS A 546 18.21 -23.61 -2.78
N PRO A 547 19.26 -24.15 -2.13
CA PRO A 547 20.22 -25.00 -2.80
C PRO A 547 19.58 -26.29 -3.34
N ASP A 548 20.01 -26.74 -4.52
CA ASP A 548 19.56 -28.00 -5.13
C ASP A 548 19.81 -29.23 -4.25
N THR A 549 20.83 -29.14 -3.38
CA THR A 549 21.18 -30.14 -2.37
C THR A 549 20.19 -30.25 -1.20
N GLY A 550 19.19 -29.37 -1.13
CA GLY A 550 18.16 -29.36 -0.09
C GLY A 550 18.57 -28.56 1.16
N GLY A 551 18.22 -27.28 1.17
CA GLY A 551 18.27 -26.42 2.37
C GLY A 551 17.11 -25.41 2.41
N PRO A 552 16.94 -24.64 3.49
CA PRO A 552 16.04 -23.51 3.50
C PRO A 552 16.59 -22.37 2.62
N PRO A 553 15.73 -21.62 1.90
CA PRO A 553 16.15 -20.37 1.26
C PRO A 553 16.51 -19.33 2.34
N LEU A 554 17.48 -18.46 2.04
CA LEU A 554 18.19 -17.65 3.03
C LEU A 554 18.22 -16.18 2.65
N ALA A 555 18.07 -15.30 3.63
CA ALA A 555 18.42 -13.89 3.48
C ALA A 555 19.64 -13.56 4.36
N ILE A 556 20.71 -13.07 3.73
CA ILE A 556 21.93 -12.61 4.39
C ILE A 556 21.81 -11.11 4.59
N VAL A 557 21.75 -10.67 5.85
CA VAL A 557 21.56 -9.27 6.22
C VAL A 557 22.86 -8.71 6.78
N THR A 558 23.42 -7.70 6.12
CA THR A 558 24.62 -7.00 6.60
C THR A 558 24.25 -5.64 7.17
N HIS A 559 24.53 -5.46 8.45
CA HIS A 559 24.42 -4.20 9.18
C HIS A 559 25.76 -3.47 9.16
N TYR A 560 25.73 -2.16 8.96
CA TYR A 560 26.90 -1.28 9.05
C TYR A 560 26.86 -0.56 10.41
N VAL A 561 27.87 -0.78 11.23
CA VAL A 561 27.92 -0.37 12.65
C VAL A 561 29.24 0.34 12.97
N GLY A 562 29.31 1.03 14.10
CA GLY A 562 30.51 1.77 14.52
C GLY A 562 30.71 3.10 13.78
N PRO A 563 31.85 3.79 13.96
CA PRO A 563 32.07 5.15 13.49
C PRO A 563 31.99 5.28 11.96
N LYS A 564 31.43 6.39 11.48
CA LYS A 564 31.22 6.66 10.04
C LYS A 564 32.53 6.64 9.24
N GLU A 565 33.64 7.04 9.86
CA GLU A 565 34.97 7.09 9.26
C GLU A 565 35.62 5.70 9.13
N LYS A 566 35.15 4.73 9.92
CA LYS A 566 35.67 3.35 9.99
C LYS A 566 34.52 2.37 10.25
N PRO A 567 33.57 2.22 9.31
CA PRO A 567 32.43 1.34 9.48
C PRO A 567 32.87 -0.12 9.60
N VAL A 568 32.20 -0.85 10.48
CA VAL A 568 32.38 -2.28 10.71
C VAL A 568 31.11 -3.00 10.24
N THR A 569 31.23 -4.19 9.67
CA THR A 569 30.08 -5.01 9.30
C THR A 569 29.76 -6.06 10.37
N SER A 570 28.45 -6.27 10.57
CA SER A 570 27.87 -7.38 11.31
C SER A 570 26.86 -8.09 10.42
N VAL A 571 26.89 -9.43 10.38
CA VAL A 571 26.15 -10.23 9.40
C VAL A 571 25.24 -11.22 10.11
N SER A 572 23.94 -11.08 9.88
CA SER A 572 22.88 -11.96 10.37
C SER A 572 22.35 -12.82 9.24
N TYR A 573 21.98 -14.06 9.52
CA TYR A 573 21.37 -14.97 8.55
C TYR A 573 19.93 -15.27 8.95
N PHE A 574 19.01 -15.17 8.00
CA PHE A 574 17.58 -15.39 8.21
C PHE A 574 17.11 -16.58 7.36
N GLU A 575 16.76 -17.68 8.01
CA GLU A 575 16.07 -18.80 7.36
C GLU A 575 14.56 -18.57 7.35
N LYS A 576 13.90 -19.03 6.29
CA LYS A 576 12.44 -19.04 6.18
C LYS A 576 11.90 -20.43 5.86
N ASP A 577 10.68 -20.67 6.33
CA ASP A 577 9.84 -21.80 5.95
C ASP A 577 8.45 -21.29 5.52
N TYR A 578 7.64 -22.13 4.88
CA TYR A 578 6.32 -21.76 4.38
C TYR A 578 5.21 -22.38 5.22
N VAL A 579 4.53 -21.55 6.02
CA VAL A 579 3.38 -21.98 6.84
C VAL A 579 2.11 -21.44 6.19
N GLN A 580 1.19 -22.33 5.80
CA GLN A 580 -0.02 -21.98 5.02
C GLN A 580 0.30 -21.14 3.76
N GLY A 581 1.37 -21.50 3.05
CA GLY A 581 1.86 -20.79 1.86
C GLY A 581 2.54 -19.45 2.12
N VAL A 582 2.57 -18.96 3.37
CA VAL A 582 3.22 -17.70 3.74
C VAL A 582 4.64 -17.95 4.24
N ALA A 583 5.62 -17.23 3.68
CA ALA A 583 6.99 -17.23 4.16
C ALA A 583 7.08 -16.67 5.59
N LYS A 584 7.54 -17.47 6.55
CA LYS A 584 7.78 -17.11 7.95
C LYS A 584 9.25 -17.33 8.31
N THR A 585 9.87 -16.40 9.02
CA THR A 585 11.24 -16.57 9.55
C THR A 585 11.24 -17.62 10.65
N THR A 586 12.12 -18.62 10.53
CA THR A 586 12.26 -19.73 11.50
C THR A 586 13.52 -19.59 12.36
N ASN A 587 14.67 -19.30 11.75
CA ASN A 587 15.93 -19.09 12.46
C ASN A 587 16.54 -17.74 12.11
N ILE A 588 17.07 -17.07 13.12
CA ILE A 588 17.90 -15.86 12.99
C ILE A 588 19.22 -16.17 13.67
N TYR A 589 20.28 -16.23 12.89
CA TYR A 589 21.64 -16.38 13.40
C TYR A 589 22.14 -15.02 13.90
N ALA A 590 22.83 -15.02 15.03
CA ALA A 590 23.41 -13.81 15.62
C ALA A 590 24.28 -13.05 14.60
N PRO A 591 24.41 -11.72 14.74
CA PRO A 591 25.09 -10.86 13.75
C PRO A 591 26.62 -11.06 13.65
N CYS A 592 27.15 -12.18 14.17
CA CYS A 592 28.54 -12.59 14.13
C CYS A 592 28.63 -14.11 14.03
N VAL A 593 29.29 -14.61 12.98
CA VAL A 593 29.42 -16.05 12.65
C VAL A 593 30.02 -16.87 13.81
N GLU A 594 31.00 -16.30 14.52
CA GLU A 594 31.69 -16.93 15.65
C GLU A 594 30.85 -16.99 16.93
N CYS A 595 29.75 -16.24 17.02
CA CYS A 595 28.96 -16.09 18.24
C CYS A 595 28.00 -17.25 18.54
N GLY A 596 27.81 -18.19 17.59
CA GLY A 596 27.08 -19.47 17.76
C GLY A 596 25.61 -19.39 18.17
N SER A 597 25.08 -18.19 18.40
CA SER A 597 23.79 -17.95 19.05
C SER A 597 22.69 -17.85 18.00
N ILE A 598 21.65 -18.67 18.13
CA ILE A 598 20.52 -18.73 17.19
C ILE A 598 19.25 -18.39 17.95
N ALA A 599 18.61 -17.29 17.57
CA ALA A 599 17.22 -17.03 17.93
C ALA A 599 16.32 -17.84 16.98
N GLN A 600 15.29 -18.48 17.52
CA GLN A 600 14.44 -19.41 16.78
C GLN A 600 12.96 -19.07 17.01
N ARG A 601 12.12 -19.33 16.01
CA ARG A 601 10.66 -19.37 16.12
C ARG A 601 10.14 -20.68 15.52
N LYS A 602 9.19 -21.33 16.18
CA LYS A 602 8.39 -22.43 15.64
C LYS A 602 6.93 -22.01 15.55
N TYR A 603 6.24 -22.56 14.55
CA TYR A 603 4.85 -22.29 14.27
C TYR A 603 4.03 -23.59 14.32
N ASP A 604 2.75 -23.50 14.65
CA ASP A 604 1.79 -24.58 14.38
C ASP A 604 1.28 -24.55 12.93
N ALA A 605 0.42 -25.52 12.58
CA ALA A 605 -0.20 -25.59 11.27
C ALA A 605 -1.17 -24.41 10.98
N MET A 606 -1.53 -23.61 11.99
CA MET A 606 -2.37 -22.42 11.85
C MET A 606 -1.55 -21.13 11.78
N GLY A 607 -0.21 -21.22 11.83
CA GLY A 607 0.69 -20.07 11.75
C GLY A 607 0.94 -19.35 13.08
N ASN A 608 0.44 -19.90 14.21
CA ASN A 608 0.66 -19.32 15.54
C ASN A 608 2.06 -19.66 16.04
N VAL A 609 2.75 -18.73 16.69
CA VAL A 609 4.10 -18.98 17.25
C VAL A 609 3.98 -19.86 18.47
N THR A 610 4.41 -21.13 18.39
CA THR A 610 4.34 -22.11 19.50
C THR A 610 5.56 -22.08 20.42
N MET A 611 6.71 -21.65 19.89
CA MET A 611 7.94 -21.49 20.66
C MET A 611 8.80 -20.38 20.07
N THR A 612 9.45 -19.60 20.93
CA THR A 612 10.56 -18.72 20.57
C THR A 612 11.78 -19.02 21.44
N LYS A 613 12.98 -18.94 20.86
CA LYS A 613 14.26 -18.96 21.58
C LYS A 613 14.96 -17.62 21.37
N ASP A 614 15.47 -16.99 22.44
CA ASP A 614 16.29 -15.78 22.34
C ASP A 614 17.77 -16.11 22.06
N PHE A 615 18.60 -15.08 21.81
CA PHE A 615 20.04 -15.27 21.61
C PHE A 615 20.80 -15.70 22.88
N ASN A 616 20.21 -15.55 24.07
CA ASN A 616 20.80 -16.02 25.33
C ASN A 616 20.48 -17.51 25.62
N GLY A 617 19.66 -18.14 24.78
CA GLY A 617 19.24 -19.52 24.94
C GLY A 617 17.97 -19.72 25.79
N ASN A 618 17.30 -18.65 26.20
CA ASN A 618 16.03 -18.73 26.91
C ASN A 618 14.89 -19.05 25.92
N TYR A 619 13.97 -19.91 26.36
CA TYR A 619 12.79 -20.32 25.63
C TYR A 619 11.55 -19.61 26.18
N SER A 620 10.66 -19.23 25.27
CA SER A 620 9.26 -18.95 25.57
C SER A 620 8.38 -19.91 24.77
N CYS A 621 7.35 -20.44 25.41
CA CYS A 621 6.47 -21.49 24.90
C CYS A 621 5.03 -21.03 24.99
N PHE A 622 4.24 -21.27 23.95
CA PHE A 622 2.92 -20.67 23.75
C PHE A 622 1.89 -21.75 23.44
N GLN A 623 0.69 -21.58 23.98
CA GLN A 623 -0.46 -22.44 23.72
C GLN A 623 -1.62 -21.58 23.22
N TYR A 624 -2.36 -22.09 22.23
CA TYR A 624 -3.51 -21.41 21.66
C TYR A 624 -4.76 -22.29 21.73
N GLU A 625 -5.93 -21.68 21.81
CA GLU A 625 -7.19 -22.39 21.57
C GLU A 625 -7.46 -22.56 20.05
N ALA A 626 -8.03 -23.71 19.70
CA ALA A 626 -8.37 -24.06 18.33
C ALA A 626 -9.45 -23.12 17.75
N GLY A 627 -9.39 -22.86 16.45
CA GLY A 627 -10.41 -22.13 15.69
C GLY A 627 -10.34 -20.61 15.80
N ARG A 628 -9.95 -20.04 16.96
CA ARG A 628 -9.74 -18.58 17.10
C ARG A 628 -8.28 -18.16 17.23
N ASN A 629 -7.31 -19.05 17.44
CA ASN A 629 -5.90 -18.66 17.57
C ASN A 629 -5.68 -17.60 18.68
N LEU A 630 -6.25 -17.83 19.86
CA LEU A 630 -6.04 -16.96 21.04
C LEU A 630 -5.04 -17.62 21.99
N GLU A 631 -4.02 -16.87 22.43
CA GLU A 631 -3.01 -17.35 23.38
C GLU A 631 -3.67 -17.67 24.73
N THR A 632 -3.82 -18.95 25.05
CA THR A 632 -4.41 -19.43 26.30
C THR A 632 -3.37 -19.58 27.42
N ALA A 633 -2.11 -19.83 27.06
CA ALA A 633 -1.00 -19.81 28.00
C ALA A 633 0.32 -19.45 27.32
N ARG A 634 1.20 -18.79 28.07
CA ARG A 634 2.59 -18.54 27.69
C ARG A 634 3.52 -18.77 28.88
N VAL A 635 4.58 -19.53 28.66
CA VAL A 635 5.74 -19.64 29.57
C VAL A 635 6.86 -18.81 28.97
N GLU A 636 7.57 -18.03 29.78
CA GLU A 636 8.72 -17.21 29.37
C GLU A 636 9.92 -17.49 30.28
N GLY A 637 11.14 -17.38 29.75
CA GLY A 637 12.38 -17.48 30.55
C GLY A 637 12.76 -18.92 30.95
N ALA A 638 12.29 -19.92 30.19
CA ALA A 638 12.63 -21.32 30.44
C ALA A 638 14.01 -21.69 29.84
N SER A 639 14.71 -22.63 30.47
CA SER A 639 16.02 -23.13 30.00
C SER A 639 15.92 -24.33 29.05
N THR A 640 14.72 -24.80 28.72
CA THR A 640 14.47 -25.99 27.89
C THR A 640 13.44 -25.73 26.80
N ALA A 641 13.57 -26.44 25.67
CA ALA A 641 12.67 -26.37 24.53
C ALA A 641 11.40 -27.24 24.66
N ASP A 642 11.25 -28.00 25.76
CA ASP A 642 10.10 -28.87 26.00
C ASP A 642 8.86 -28.06 26.42
N CYS A 643 8.24 -27.42 25.43
CA CYS A 643 7.05 -26.61 25.62
C CYS A 643 5.86 -27.41 26.15
N THR A 644 5.73 -28.69 25.81
CA THR A 644 4.62 -29.55 26.29
C THR A 644 4.68 -29.70 27.81
N SER A 645 5.84 -30.07 28.35
CA SER A 645 6.02 -30.21 29.79
C SER A 645 5.94 -28.85 30.50
N LEU A 646 6.54 -27.79 29.94
CA LEU A 646 6.50 -26.45 30.53
C LEU A 646 5.07 -25.88 30.62
N LEU A 647 4.25 -26.06 29.60
CA LEU A 647 2.86 -25.60 29.59
C LEU A 647 1.98 -26.40 30.56
N ALA A 648 2.23 -27.70 30.72
CA ALA A 648 1.52 -28.57 31.66
C ALA A 648 1.95 -28.43 33.13
N ALA A 649 3.17 -27.93 33.39
CA ALA A 649 3.77 -27.87 34.71
C ALA A 649 2.95 -27.06 35.74
N GLN A 650 2.87 -27.58 36.97
CA GLN A 650 2.23 -26.91 38.13
C GLN A 650 3.22 -26.09 38.98
N THR A 651 4.52 -26.19 38.67
CA THR A 651 5.62 -25.42 39.27
C THR A 651 6.70 -25.22 38.22
N LEU A 652 7.30 -24.03 38.13
CA LEU A 652 8.39 -23.74 37.18
C LEU A 652 9.71 -23.45 37.90
N ALA A 653 10.83 -23.76 37.25
CA ALA A 653 12.15 -23.40 37.71
C ALA A 653 12.45 -21.92 37.41
N SER A 654 12.99 -21.18 38.38
CA SER A 654 13.40 -19.77 38.18
C SER A 654 14.44 -19.65 37.05
N PRO A 655 14.36 -18.63 36.17
CA PRO A 655 13.46 -17.47 36.22
C PRO A 655 12.12 -17.67 35.48
N ALA A 656 11.78 -18.90 35.09
CA ALA A 656 10.64 -19.14 34.21
C ALA A 656 9.30 -18.80 34.89
N ARG A 657 8.43 -18.14 34.13
CA ARG A 657 7.12 -17.66 34.57
C ARG A 657 6.04 -18.05 33.56
N LYS A 658 4.82 -18.28 34.02
CA LYS A 658 3.66 -18.59 33.17
C LYS A 658 2.58 -17.52 33.33
N THR A 659 2.02 -17.12 32.21
CA THR A 659 0.76 -16.38 32.12
C THR A 659 -0.29 -17.32 31.53
N THR A 660 -1.50 -17.33 32.07
CA THR A 660 -2.64 -18.11 31.55
C THR A 660 -3.83 -17.19 31.34
N THR A 661 -4.41 -17.19 30.14
CA THR A 661 -5.55 -16.35 29.78
C THR A 661 -6.77 -17.21 29.43
N LYS A 662 -7.84 -17.05 30.20
CA LYS A 662 -9.18 -17.50 29.82
C LYS A 662 -9.87 -16.37 29.04
N TRP A 663 -10.24 -16.66 27.80
CA TRP A 663 -10.94 -15.72 26.92
C TRP A 663 -12.45 -15.84 27.03
N HIS A 664 -13.16 -14.76 26.69
CA HIS A 664 -14.60 -14.78 26.46
C HIS A 664 -14.92 -15.74 25.31
N THR A 665 -16.09 -16.38 25.33
CA THR A 665 -16.49 -17.39 24.35
C THR A 665 -16.62 -16.83 22.92
N GLU A 666 -17.14 -15.61 22.79
CA GLU A 666 -17.48 -15.01 21.48
C GLU A 666 -16.46 -13.96 21.00
N PHE A 667 -15.80 -13.27 21.94
CA PHE A 667 -15.01 -12.05 21.70
C PHE A 667 -13.55 -12.26 22.10
N ARG A 668 -12.64 -11.46 21.52
CA ARG A 668 -11.20 -11.48 21.88
C ARG A 668 -10.91 -10.66 23.14
N LEU A 669 -11.67 -10.95 24.20
CA LEU A 669 -11.58 -10.28 25.50
C LEU A 669 -11.14 -11.28 26.57
N PRO A 670 -10.12 -10.97 27.39
CA PRO A 670 -9.74 -11.84 28.50
C PRO A 670 -10.78 -11.74 29.62
N GLU A 671 -11.38 -12.85 30.03
CA GLU A 671 -12.22 -12.92 31.24
C GLU A 671 -11.38 -13.12 32.51
N THR A 672 -10.26 -13.82 32.39
CA THR A 672 -9.34 -14.08 33.51
C THR A 672 -7.92 -14.19 32.97
N ILE A 673 -6.99 -13.47 33.61
CA ILE A 673 -5.56 -13.56 33.37
C ILE A 673 -4.92 -13.96 34.70
N ALA A 674 -4.22 -15.09 34.71
CA ALA A 674 -3.41 -15.54 35.84
C ALA A 674 -1.93 -15.33 35.52
N GLU A 675 -1.23 -14.69 36.45
CA GLU A 675 0.18 -14.29 36.38
C GLU A 675 0.87 -14.72 37.70
N PRO A 676 2.21 -14.67 37.79
CA PRO A 676 2.90 -14.83 39.06
C PRO A 676 2.30 -13.96 40.18
N LYS A 677 1.84 -14.61 41.25
CA LYS A 677 1.24 -14.02 42.46
C LYS A 677 -0.06 -13.23 42.26
N ARG A 678 -0.70 -13.28 41.09
CA ARG A 678 -1.92 -12.49 40.80
C ARG A 678 -2.90 -13.19 39.85
N ILE A 679 -4.18 -13.11 40.18
CA ILE A 679 -5.27 -13.33 39.21
C ILE A 679 -6.01 -12.01 39.00
N THR A 680 -6.12 -11.62 37.73
CA THR A 680 -6.98 -10.53 37.25
C THR A 680 -8.22 -11.15 36.59
N LYS A 681 -9.42 -10.63 36.87
CA LYS A 681 -10.66 -11.01 36.17
C LYS A 681 -11.34 -9.79 35.59
N TYR A 682 -12.06 -10.00 34.49
CA TYR A 682 -12.90 -8.99 33.85
C TYR A 682 -14.30 -9.54 33.65
N GLN A 683 -15.29 -8.68 33.87
CA GLN A 683 -16.69 -8.90 33.50
C GLN A 683 -17.11 -7.77 32.57
N TYR A 684 -17.74 -8.12 31.46
CA TYR A 684 -18.13 -7.20 30.39
C TYR A 684 -19.65 -7.21 30.26
N ASP A 685 -20.29 -6.05 30.39
CA ASP A 685 -21.69 -5.87 30.03
C ASP A 685 -21.78 -5.37 28.59
N PHE A 686 -22.04 -6.28 27.65
CA PHE A 686 -22.15 -5.97 26.23
C PHE A 686 -23.37 -5.11 25.86
N LYS A 687 -24.33 -4.88 26.77
CA LYS A 687 -25.46 -3.97 26.51
C LYS A 687 -25.11 -2.51 26.79
N THR A 688 -24.24 -2.25 27.77
CA THR A 688 -23.86 -0.89 28.20
C THR A 688 -22.42 -0.53 27.83
N GLY A 689 -21.58 -1.51 27.50
CA GLY A 689 -20.14 -1.36 27.37
C GLY A 689 -19.39 -1.34 28.70
N ASN A 690 -20.09 -1.43 29.84
CA ASN A 690 -19.48 -1.32 31.17
C ASN A 690 -18.56 -2.51 31.47
N ILE A 691 -17.45 -2.23 32.17
CA ILE A 691 -16.43 -3.22 32.51
C ILE A 691 -16.23 -3.23 34.03
N THR A 692 -16.26 -4.41 34.64
CA THR A 692 -15.76 -4.62 36.01
C THR A 692 -14.45 -5.38 35.94
N LYS A 693 -13.39 -4.86 36.56
CA LYS A 693 -12.10 -5.53 36.74
C LYS A 693 -11.91 -5.89 38.21
N THR A 694 -11.38 -7.08 38.49
CA THR A 694 -10.92 -7.43 39.85
C THR A 694 -9.50 -7.97 39.82
N GLU A 695 -8.67 -7.59 40.78
CA GLU A 695 -7.36 -8.21 41.03
C GLU A 695 -7.35 -8.83 42.43
N GLN A 696 -6.81 -10.04 42.55
CA GLN A 696 -6.55 -10.70 43.84
C GLN A 696 -5.19 -11.40 43.80
N ALA A 697 -4.49 -11.41 44.93
CA ALA A 697 -3.20 -12.07 45.02
C ALA A 697 -3.36 -13.60 45.04
N THR A 698 -2.30 -14.32 44.68
CA THR A 698 -2.21 -15.78 44.77
C THR A 698 -0.93 -16.21 45.47
N THR A 699 -0.91 -17.46 45.97
CA THR A 699 0.32 -18.08 46.50
C THR A 699 1.23 -18.65 45.40
N ASP A 700 0.79 -18.65 44.14
CA ASP A 700 1.56 -19.19 43.02
C ASP A 700 2.68 -18.23 42.61
N LEU A 701 3.91 -18.56 43.02
CA LEU A 701 5.10 -17.73 42.80
C LEU A 701 5.52 -17.62 41.32
N THR A 702 5.09 -18.55 40.46
CA THR A 702 5.54 -18.64 39.06
C THR A 702 4.41 -18.53 38.03
N GLY A 703 3.14 -18.46 38.47
CA GLY A 703 1.96 -18.47 37.61
C GLY A 703 1.65 -19.85 36.97
N ALA A 704 2.32 -20.90 37.44
CA ALA A 704 2.30 -22.23 36.83
C ALA A 704 0.91 -22.92 36.95
N GLN A 705 0.24 -22.71 38.09
CA GLN A 705 -1.11 -23.21 38.41
C GLN A 705 -2.21 -22.43 37.68
N GLY A 706 -1.86 -21.28 37.07
CA GLY A 706 -2.73 -20.50 36.21
C GLY A 706 -4.03 -20.08 36.91
N VAL A 707 -5.16 -20.24 36.21
CA VAL A 707 -6.48 -19.81 36.73
C VAL A 707 -6.96 -20.57 37.97
N ASN A 708 -6.28 -21.66 38.33
CA ASN A 708 -6.58 -22.50 39.51
C ASN A 708 -5.68 -22.17 40.72
N ALA A 709 -4.78 -21.17 40.61
CA ALA A 709 -3.88 -20.79 41.70
C ALA A 709 -4.65 -20.37 42.98
N PRO A 710 -4.25 -20.85 44.17
CA PRO A 710 -4.91 -20.49 45.43
C PRO A 710 -4.88 -18.98 45.68
N LEU A 711 -6.05 -18.40 45.89
CA LEU A 711 -6.26 -16.98 46.15
C LEU A 711 -5.87 -16.63 47.59
N THR A 712 -5.30 -15.44 47.78
CA THR A 712 -4.96 -14.90 49.09
C THR A 712 -5.19 -13.39 49.15
N GLY A 713 -5.37 -12.86 50.36
CA GLY A 713 -5.69 -11.45 50.59
C GLY A 713 -7.06 -11.02 50.06
N SER A 714 -7.35 -9.72 50.18
CA SER A 714 -8.62 -9.12 49.74
C SER A 714 -8.63 -8.85 48.24
N VAL A 715 -9.83 -8.93 47.63
CA VAL A 715 -10.07 -8.54 46.24
C VAL A 715 -10.02 -7.02 46.11
N ARG A 716 -9.29 -6.51 45.12
CA ARG A 716 -9.37 -5.12 44.66
C ARG A 716 -10.29 -5.07 43.46
N LYS A 717 -11.30 -4.18 43.47
CA LYS A 717 -12.29 -4.05 42.39
C LYS A 717 -12.18 -2.68 41.73
N TRP A 718 -12.31 -2.64 40.41
CA TRP A 718 -12.54 -1.44 39.63
C TRP A 718 -13.81 -1.60 38.81
N ALA A 719 -14.56 -0.51 38.60
CA ALA A 719 -15.67 -0.47 37.67
C ALA A 719 -15.50 0.73 36.72
N TYR A 720 -15.69 0.48 35.43
CA TYR A 720 -15.60 1.44 34.35
C TYR A 720 -16.98 1.52 33.70
N THR A 721 -17.59 2.70 33.71
CA THR A 721 -18.87 2.93 33.04
C THR A 721 -18.68 3.74 31.77
N TYR A 722 -19.52 3.48 30.76
CA TYR A 722 -19.47 4.18 29.49
C TYR A 722 -20.84 4.74 29.10
N ASP A 723 -20.87 5.81 28.31
CA ASP A 723 -22.03 6.25 27.54
C ASP A 723 -21.57 6.52 26.10
N LYS A 724 -22.28 6.00 25.10
CA LYS A 724 -21.95 6.13 23.66
C LYS A 724 -20.48 5.86 23.30
N GLY A 725 -19.82 4.99 24.06
CA GLY A 725 -18.40 4.65 23.90
C GLY A 725 -17.39 5.55 24.62
N GLN A 726 -17.85 6.62 25.28
CA GLN A 726 -17.03 7.51 26.11
C GLN A 726 -17.01 7.02 27.56
N LEU A 727 -15.86 7.03 28.23
CA LEU A 727 -15.68 6.59 29.62
C LEU A 727 -16.29 7.63 30.57
N THR A 728 -17.39 7.32 31.25
CA THR A 728 -18.11 8.28 32.13
C THR A 728 -17.67 8.22 33.59
N THR A 729 -17.33 7.04 34.13
CA THR A 729 -16.80 6.91 35.49
C THR A 729 -15.74 5.81 35.60
N VAL A 730 -14.81 6.02 36.52
CA VAL A 730 -13.90 4.99 37.05
C VAL A 730 -14.08 4.94 38.56
N THR A 731 -14.64 3.85 39.06
CA THR A 731 -14.65 3.51 40.48
C THR A 731 -13.43 2.65 40.77
N GLY A 732 -12.58 3.09 41.69
CA GLY A 732 -11.39 2.37 42.16
C GLY A 732 -11.65 1.44 43.35
N PRO A 733 -10.59 0.80 43.87
CA PRO A 733 -10.70 -0.28 44.84
C PRO A 733 -10.68 0.18 46.31
N ARG A 734 -10.55 1.49 46.58
CA ARG A 734 -10.57 2.00 47.96
C ARG A 734 -11.99 2.03 48.49
N SER A 735 -12.18 1.48 49.68
CA SER A 735 -13.45 1.50 50.44
C SER A 735 -13.46 2.53 51.56
N ASP A 736 -12.32 3.16 51.87
CA ASP A 736 -12.18 4.20 52.90
C ASP A 736 -12.60 5.60 52.42
N ILE A 737 -12.79 5.75 51.10
CA ILE A 737 -13.31 6.96 50.44
C ILE A 737 -14.30 6.57 49.33
N VAL A 738 -15.07 7.53 48.82
CA VAL A 738 -15.80 7.37 47.57
C VAL A 738 -14.81 7.48 46.41
N ASP A 739 -14.16 6.36 46.07
CA ASP A 739 -13.08 6.27 45.08
C ASP A 739 -13.57 6.39 43.62
N VAL A 740 -14.37 7.41 43.31
CA VAL A 740 -15.04 7.59 42.01
C VAL A 740 -14.49 8.81 41.28
N THR A 741 -13.79 8.58 40.18
CA THR A 741 -13.47 9.62 39.20
C THR A 741 -14.57 9.69 38.14
N LYS A 742 -15.04 10.89 37.80
CA LYS A 742 -16.09 11.15 36.82
C LYS A 742 -15.55 11.96 35.65
N TYR A 743 -16.08 11.69 34.47
CA TYR A 743 -15.72 12.36 33.22
C TYR A 743 -17.00 12.91 32.60
N GLY A 744 -16.95 14.15 32.13
CA GLY A 744 -18.05 14.80 31.40
C GLY A 744 -17.58 15.27 30.03
N TYR A 745 -18.44 15.12 29.02
CA TYR A 745 -18.14 15.40 27.62
C TYR A 745 -19.16 16.37 27.02
N ASP A 746 -18.79 17.11 25.98
CA ASP A 746 -19.73 17.87 25.18
C ASP A 746 -20.60 16.91 24.33
N SER A 747 -21.91 17.09 24.42
CA SER A 747 -22.88 16.21 23.76
C SER A 747 -22.94 16.33 22.22
N LYS A 748 -22.36 17.39 21.64
CA LYS A 748 -22.34 17.66 20.20
C LYS A 748 -20.99 17.28 19.60
N THR A 749 -19.89 17.77 20.16
CA THR A 749 -18.53 17.59 19.60
C THR A 749 -17.82 16.34 20.13
N GLY A 750 -18.29 15.78 21.26
CA GLY A 750 -17.67 14.65 21.92
C GLY A 750 -16.41 15.00 22.72
N ASP A 751 -16.00 16.26 22.76
CA ASP A 751 -14.79 16.68 23.46
C ASP A 751 -14.94 16.51 24.99
N LEU A 752 -13.86 16.16 25.68
CA LEU A 752 -13.82 16.06 27.14
C LEU A 752 -13.96 17.47 27.74
N VAL A 753 -14.90 17.68 28.66
CA VAL A 753 -15.15 19.00 29.29
C VAL A 753 -14.72 19.01 30.76
N THR A 754 -14.81 17.87 31.46
CA THR A 754 -14.37 17.80 32.86
C THR A 754 -13.86 16.43 33.28
N VAL A 755 -12.89 16.43 34.19
CA VAL A 755 -12.48 15.26 34.99
C VAL A 755 -12.59 15.66 36.46
N THR A 756 -13.50 15.03 37.20
CA THR A 756 -13.66 15.21 38.65
C THR A 756 -13.09 14.00 39.37
N ASN A 757 -12.09 14.21 40.23
CA ASN A 757 -11.45 13.12 40.98
C ASN A 757 -12.28 12.66 42.19
N ALA A 758 -11.82 11.59 42.85
CA ALA A 758 -12.48 10.99 44.02
C ALA A 758 -12.70 11.94 45.23
N VAL A 759 -11.96 13.05 45.33
CA VAL A 759 -12.15 14.08 46.38
C VAL A 759 -13.02 15.25 45.91
N GLY A 760 -13.75 15.10 44.80
CA GLY A 760 -14.68 16.10 44.27
C GLY A 760 -13.99 17.31 43.62
N LYS A 761 -12.69 17.23 43.35
CA LYS A 761 -11.93 18.31 42.71
C LYS A 761 -11.94 18.11 41.19
N ALA A 762 -12.44 19.12 40.48
CA ALA A 762 -12.65 19.09 39.03
C ALA A 762 -11.57 19.86 38.28
N THR A 763 -10.95 19.22 37.30
CA THR A 763 -10.24 19.87 36.20
C THR A 763 -11.25 20.07 35.07
N THR A 764 -11.27 21.25 34.45
CA THR A 764 -12.12 21.54 33.28
C THR A 764 -11.28 21.82 32.04
N TYR A 765 -11.81 21.44 30.89
CA TYR A 765 -11.18 21.53 29.58
C TYR A 765 -12.12 22.28 28.63
N GLY A 766 -11.60 23.12 27.74
CA GLY A 766 -12.43 23.93 26.87
C GLY A 766 -11.66 24.66 25.77
N GLY A 767 -12.40 25.43 24.96
CA GLY A 767 -11.86 26.11 23.77
C GLY A 767 -11.32 25.13 22.73
N TYR A 768 -11.95 23.96 22.59
CA TYR A 768 -11.52 22.96 21.62
C TYR A 768 -11.55 23.53 20.20
N ASP A 769 -10.51 23.25 19.42
CA ASP A 769 -10.50 23.56 17.99
C ASP A 769 -11.23 22.49 17.17
N ASP A 770 -11.38 22.73 15.88
CA ASP A 770 -12.11 21.84 14.98
C ASP A 770 -11.43 20.47 14.84
N HIS A 771 -10.13 20.36 15.12
CA HIS A 771 -9.40 19.09 15.22
C HIS A 771 -9.69 18.32 16.51
N GLY A 772 -10.28 18.94 17.54
CA GLY A 772 -10.49 18.34 18.86
C GLY A 772 -9.29 18.45 19.80
N ARG A 773 -8.37 19.40 19.56
CA ARG A 773 -7.28 19.74 20.47
C ARG A 773 -7.74 20.78 21.49
N VAL A 774 -7.30 20.66 22.74
CA VAL A 774 -7.76 21.53 23.85
C VAL A 774 -6.97 22.85 23.90
N HIS A 775 -7.67 23.99 23.88
CA HIS A 775 -7.03 25.29 24.10
C HIS A 775 -6.82 25.58 25.60
N THR A 776 -7.82 25.37 26.45
CA THR A 776 -7.76 25.79 27.86
C THR A 776 -7.99 24.61 28.81
N ILE A 777 -7.10 24.47 29.80
CA ILE A 777 -7.19 23.51 30.90
C ILE A 777 -7.16 24.30 32.22
N ARG A 778 -8.21 24.20 33.05
CA ARG A 778 -8.27 24.84 34.38
C ARG A 778 -8.22 23.76 35.45
N ALA A 779 -7.19 23.82 36.30
CA ALA A 779 -6.99 22.92 37.42
C ALA A 779 -7.89 23.29 38.63
N PRO A 780 -8.10 22.37 39.60
CA PRO A 780 -9.03 22.58 40.72
C PRO A 780 -8.60 23.66 41.74
N ASP A 781 -7.35 24.11 41.68
CA ASP A 781 -6.79 25.24 42.44
C ASP A 781 -6.98 26.60 41.74
N GLY A 782 -7.53 26.59 40.52
CA GLY A 782 -7.75 27.76 39.68
C GLY A 782 -6.66 28.00 38.65
N VAL A 783 -5.49 27.34 38.74
CA VAL A 783 -4.40 27.50 37.77
C VAL A 783 -4.90 27.13 36.38
N THR A 784 -4.68 28.03 35.42
CA THR A 784 -5.13 27.87 34.04
C THR A 784 -3.94 27.70 33.13
N THR A 785 -3.96 26.66 32.30
CA THR A 785 -3.01 26.42 31.21
C THR A 785 -3.72 26.63 29.88
N GLU A 786 -3.19 27.51 29.05
CA GLU A 786 -3.63 27.73 27.67
C GLU A 786 -2.58 27.16 26.70
N LEU A 787 -3.04 26.53 25.63
CA LEU A 787 -2.24 25.90 24.59
C LEU A 787 -2.62 26.47 23.23
N ALA A 788 -1.62 26.95 22.50
CA ALA A 788 -1.76 27.25 21.06
C ALA A 788 -0.99 26.21 20.25
N TYR A 789 -1.45 25.94 19.03
CA TYR A 789 -0.88 24.91 18.17
C TYR A 789 -0.32 25.47 16.86
N THR A 790 0.60 24.72 16.23
CA THR A 790 1.02 24.92 14.85
C THR A 790 -0.02 24.34 13.89
N GLU A 791 0.09 24.71 12.61
CA GLU A 791 -0.77 24.17 11.54
C GLU A 791 -0.55 22.67 11.32
N ARG A 792 0.58 22.10 11.78
CA ARG A 792 0.91 20.67 11.71
C ARG A 792 0.41 19.82 12.88
N GLY A 793 -0.14 20.41 13.93
CA GLY A 793 -0.58 19.66 15.13
C GLY A 793 0.14 20.03 16.42
N TRP A 794 1.38 20.52 16.35
CA TRP A 794 2.31 20.58 17.48
C TRP A 794 2.03 21.77 18.42
N VAL A 795 2.43 21.69 19.69
CA VAL A 795 2.17 22.77 20.67
C VAL A 795 3.12 23.95 20.40
N LYS A 796 2.60 25.06 19.88
CA LYS A 796 3.36 26.28 19.58
C LYS A 796 3.69 27.07 20.85
N SER A 797 2.74 27.15 21.79
CA SER A 797 2.97 27.80 23.08
C SER A 797 2.11 27.18 24.18
N LYS A 798 2.59 27.36 25.41
CA LYS A 798 1.91 27.03 26.66
C LYS A 798 1.96 28.25 27.57
N ILE A 799 0.81 28.79 27.97
CA ILE A 799 0.71 29.91 28.90
C ILE A 799 0.12 29.38 30.20
N VAL A 800 0.81 29.54 31.33
CA VAL A 800 0.30 29.17 32.65
C VAL A 800 0.01 30.44 33.45
N SER A 801 -1.21 30.57 33.97
CA SER A 801 -1.65 31.72 34.77
C SER A 801 -2.33 31.28 36.06
N SER A 802 -2.39 32.17 37.06
CA SER A 802 -3.00 31.83 38.34
C SER A 802 -4.52 31.58 38.27
N GLY A 803 -5.21 32.11 37.25
CA GLY A 803 -6.67 31.99 37.05
C GLY A 803 -7.59 32.48 38.19
N ILE A 804 -7.02 33.00 39.28
CA ILE A 804 -7.69 33.62 40.44
C ILE A 804 -7.05 34.93 40.90
N ASP A 805 -5.75 35.14 40.65
CA ASP A 805 -5.02 36.37 40.93
C ASP A 805 -4.47 36.95 39.61
N ALA A 806 -5.09 38.04 39.14
CA ALA A 806 -4.73 38.70 37.89
C ALA A 806 -3.42 39.50 37.99
N ASN A 807 -2.88 39.73 39.19
CA ASN A 807 -1.63 40.46 39.38
C ASN A 807 -0.40 39.55 39.22
N LYS A 808 -0.59 38.23 39.19
CA LYS A 808 0.51 37.28 38.94
C LYS A 808 0.81 37.20 37.45
N PRO A 809 2.07 37.42 37.03
CA PRO A 809 2.43 37.41 35.62
C PRO A 809 2.22 36.02 35.02
N GLN A 810 1.65 36.00 33.82
CA GLN A 810 1.52 34.78 33.03
C GLN A 810 2.91 34.19 32.71
N GLN A 811 3.02 32.88 32.78
CA GLN A 811 4.25 32.13 32.53
C GLN A 811 4.17 31.50 31.14
N THR A 812 4.77 32.13 30.15
CA THR A 812 4.73 31.68 28.75
C THR A 812 5.94 30.82 28.42
N THR A 813 5.70 29.63 27.88
CA THR A 813 6.70 28.78 27.24
C THR A 813 6.37 28.67 25.75
N THR A 814 7.35 28.86 24.85
CA THR A 814 7.16 28.73 23.40
C THR A 814 8.05 27.65 22.83
N TYR A 815 7.57 26.98 21.78
CA TYR A 815 8.26 25.89 21.11
C TYR A 815 8.43 26.21 19.62
N ALA A 816 9.66 26.15 19.13
CA ALA A 816 9.98 26.12 17.71
C ALA A 816 10.30 24.68 17.30
N TYR A 817 10.00 24.36 16.04
CA TYR A 817 10.13 23.02 15.49
C TYR A 817 10.90 23.06 14.17
N THR A 818 11.68 22.01 13.90
CA THR A 818 12.17 21.74 12.54
C THR A 818 10.97 21.54 11.60
N PRO A 819 11.12 21.77 10.29
CA PRO A 819 10.12 21.42 9.28
C PRO A 819 9.57 19.97 9.38
N SER A 820 10.38 19.03 9.86
CA SER A 820 10.01 17.62 10.11
C SER A 820 9.37 17.35 11.48
N GLY A 821 9.20 18.37 12.33
CA GLY A 821 8.44 18.29 13.58
C GLY A 821 9.22 17.93 14.84
N GLN A 822 10.55 17.96 14.79
CA GLN A 822 11.39 17.82 15.98
C GLN A 822 11.46 19.16 16.71
N ILE A 823 11.54 19.17 18.04
CA ILE A 823 11.67 20.44 18.79
C ILE A 823 13.05 21.04 18.49
N GLU A 824 13.10 22.19 17.85
CA GLU A 824 14.34 22.93 17.57
C GLU A 824 14.72 23.83 18.75
N MET A 825 13.73 24.46 19.40
CA MET A 825 13.97 25.40 20.49
C MET A 825 12.79 25.46 21.46
N VAL A 826 13.09 25.54 22.75
CA VAL A 826 12.16 25.89 23.82
C VAL A 826 12.62 27.20 24.44
N THR A 827 11.72 28.17 24.57
CA THR A 827 11.93 29.40 25.36
C THR A 827 11.07 29.34 26.60
N PHE A 828 11.68 29.51 27.77
CA PHE A 828 11.02 29.47 29.08
C PHE A 828 10.55 30.86 29.54
N PRO A 829 9.69 30.96 30.57
CA PRO A 829 9.12 32.23 31.03
C PRO A 829 10.14 33.26 31.54
N ASP A 830 11.34 32.83 31.91
CA ASP A 830 12.45 33.66 32.37
C ASP A 830 13.39 34.12 31.23
N ASN A 831 12.99 33.86 29.97
CA ASN A 831 13.76 34.01 28.74
C ASN A 831 15.02 33.13 28.65
N SER A 832 15.18 32.13 29.52
CA SER A 832 16.14 31.05 29.25
C SER A 832 15.65 30.18 28.09
N VAL A 833 16.58 29.52 27.41
CA VAL A 833 16.32 28.76 26.19
C VAL A 833 17.04 27.41 26.23
N THR A 834 16.43 26.42 25.60
CA THR A 834 17.09 25.16 25.22
C THR A 834 16.90 24.95 23.72
N LYS A 835 17.99 24.86 22.97
CA LYS A 835 18.03 24.57 21.53
C LYS A 835 18.53 23.15 21.30
N TYR A 836 18.00 22.49 20.29
CA TYR A 836 18.36 21.14 19.88
C TYR A 836 18.80 21.16 18.41
N THR A 837 19.88 20.45 18.09
CA THR A 837 20.34 20.26 16.71
C THR A 837 20.30 18.79 16.37
N TYR A 838 19.88 18.46 15.15
CA TYR A 838 19.75 17.10 14.65
C TYR A 838 20.60 16.91 13.39
N ASP A 839 20.97 15.67 13.09
CA ASP A 839 21.48 15.30 11.75
C ASP A 839 20.32 14.96 10.79
N ALA A 840 20.64 14.79 9.49
CA ALA A 840 19.67 14.41 8.46
C ALA A 840 19.00 13.04 8.68
N ALA A 841 19.49 12.24 9.64
CA ALA A 841 18.84 11.02 10.11
C ALA A 841 17.93 11.24 11.33
N HIS A 842 17.64 12.51 11.65
CA HIS A 842 16.79 12.99 12.74
C HIS A 842 17.31 12.67 14.15
N ARG A 843 18.62 12.43 14.29
CA ARG A 843 19.26 12.06 15.56
C ARG A 843 19.84 13.30 16.22
N LEU A 844 19.65 13.43 17.54
CA LEU A 844 20.11 14.58 18.32
C LEU A 844 21.64 14.64 18.39
N THR A 845 22.25 15.70 17.85
CA THR A 845 23.70 15.94 17.79
C THR A 845 24.18 17.08 18.69
N SER A 846 23.30 18.01 19.08
CA SER A 846 23.66 19.07 20.04
C SER A 846 22.47 19.49 20.90
N VAL A 847 22.76 19.85 22.16
CA VAL A 847 21.85 20.58 23.06
C VAL A 847 22.58 21.83 23.54
N VAL A 848 22.01 23.00 23.29
CA VAL A 848 22.52 24.29 23.81
C VAL A 848 21.50 24.82 24.81
N SER A 849 21.92 25.23 26.00
CA SER A 849 21.01 25.75 27.03
C SER A 849 21.61 26.91 27.79
N GLY A 850 20.77 27.84 28.22
CA GLY A 850 21.18 28.99 29.02
C GLY A 850 20.32 30.20 28.77
N ARG A 851 20.86 31.39 28.99
CA ARG A 851 20.11 32.65 28.86
C ARG A 851 21.00 33.75 28.31
N ASP A 852 20.44 34.60 27.45
CA ASP A 852 21.13 35.71 26.79
C ASP A 852 22.44 35.21 26.13
N GLU A 853 23.61 35.77 26.48
CA GLU A 853 24.92 35.31 25.96
C GLU A 853 25.52 34.13 26.76
N SER A 854 24.91 33.74 27.88
CA SER A 854 25.40 32.66 28.75
C SER A 854 24.84 31.30 28.32
N LEU A 855 25.28 30.80 27.16
CA LEU A 855 24.81 29.55 26.55
C LEU A 855 25.85 28.43 26.65
N GLU A 856 25.57 27.41 27.46
CA GLU A 856 26.38 26.18 27.54
C GLU A 856 25.92 25.16 26.50
N SER A 857 26.81 24.27 26.05
CA SER A 857 26.47 23.25 25.05
C SER A 857 26.93 21.84 25.40
N ILE A 858 26.17 20.85 24.93
CA ILE A 858 26.50 19.43 24.95
C ILE A 858 26.45 18.93 23.50
N ILE A 859 27.59 18.55 22.96
CA ILE A 859 27.75 18.07 21.57
C ILE A 859 27.93 16.56 21.59
N TYR A 860 27.21 15.84 20.74
CA TYR A 860 27.29 14.39 20.58
C TYR A 860 27.87 14.01 19.22
N THR A 861 28.86 13.12 19.22
CA THR A 861 29.24 12.37 18.01
C THR A 861 28.60 10.98 18.08
N LEU A 862 27.83 10.64 17.06
CA LEU A 862 27.08 9.37 16.97
C LEU A 862 27.72 8.44 15.94
N ASP A 863 27.71 7.14 16.23
CA ASP A 863 28.09 6.10 15.27
C ASP A 863 26.97 5.83 14.25
N LEU A 864 27.18 4.93 13.27
CA LEU A 864 26.17 4.65 12.22
C LEU A 864 24.85 4.09 12.75
N THR A 865 24.83 3.52 13.96
CA THR A 865 23.66 2.98 14.66
C THR A 865 23.10 3.90 15.75
N GLY A 866 23.62 5.11 15.88
CA GLY A 866 23.16 6.11 16.86
C GLY A 866 23.78 5.98 18.25
N ASN A 867 24.76 5.10 18.46
CA ASN A 867 25.47 5.04 19.74
C ASN A 867 26.34 6.30 19.92
N ARG A 868 26.30 6.91 21.10
CA ARG A 868 27.13 8.10 21.40
C ARG A 868 28.58 7.67 21.59
N ILE A 869 29.44 7.91 20.61
CA ILE A 869 30.88 7.61 20.68
C ILE A 869 31.70 8.76 21.28
N LYS A 870 31.19 10.00 21.21
CA LYS A 870 31.76 11.17 21.88
C LYS A 870 30.66 12.04 22.47
N GLU A 871 30.96 12.69 23.59
CA GLU A 871 30.13 13.67 24.29
C GLU A 871 31.05 14.78 24.81
N GLU A 872 30.84 16.02 24.38
CA GLU A 872 31.60 17.20 24.79
C GLU A 872 30.68 18.21 25.46
N VAL A 873 31.00 18.62 26.69
CA VAL A 873 30.32 19.71 27.40
C VAL A 873 31.20 20.95 27.35
N ARG A 874 30.63 22.07 26.91
CA ARG A 874 31.32 23.36 26.79
C ARG A 874 30.60 24.46 27.58
N ASP A 875 31.39 25.34 28.18
CA ASP A 875 30.89 26.53 28.87
C ASP A 875 30.41 27.61 27.87
N HIS A 876 29.87 28.71 28.40
CA HIS A 876 29.43 29.88 27.63
C HIS A 876 30.54 30.62 26.85
N LYS A 877 31.80 30.20 26.97
CA LYS A 877 32.96 30.72 26.22
C LYS A 877 33.49 29.69 25.22
N ASP A 878 32.72 28.65 24.93
CA ASP A 878 33.08 27.48 24.11
C ASP A 878 34.26 26.64 24.66
N ASN A 879 34.70 26.85 25.90
CA ASN A 879 35.76 26.03 26.48
C ASN A 879 35.25 24.63 26.77
N LEU A 880 36.01 23.61 26.38
CA LEU A 880 35.73 22.22 26.76
C LEU A 880 35.93 22.01 28.28
N VAL A 881 34.84 21.73 28.98
CA VAL A 881 34.80 21.49 30.44
C VAL A 881 34.90 19.99 30.74
N ARG A 882 34.23 19.15 29.93
CA ARG A 882 34.15 17.70 30.13
C ARG A 882 34.04 17.00 28.78
N GLN A 883 34.82 15.93 28.61
CA GLN A 883 34.69 15.03 27.45
C GLN A 883 34.50 13.59 27.93
N ILE A 884 33.60 12.86 27.28
CA ILE A 884 33.47 11.41 27.37
C ILE A 884 33.60 10.78 25.99
N THR A 885 34.38 9.72 25.89
CA THR A 885 34.52 8.87 24.71
C THR A 885 34.05 7.46 25.05
N ARG A 886 33.36 6.80 24.11
CA ARG A 886 32.77 5.47 24.30
C ARG A 886 33.07 4.57 23.11
N THR A 887 33.36 3.30 23.37
CA THR A 887 33.48 2.27 22.33
C THR A 887 32.41 1.20 22.53
N TYR A 888 31.92 0.66 21.43
CA TYR A 888 30.87 -0.38 21.42
C TYR A 888 31.38 -1.59 20.65
N ASP A 889 30.87 -2.78 20.97
CA ASP A 889 31.04 -3.96 20.12
C ASP A 889 30.07 -3.93 18.93
N LYS A 890 30.19 -4.93 18.04
CA LYS A 890 29.33 -5.05 16.85
C LYS A 890 27.83 -5.23 17.16
N THR A 891 27.48 -5.54 18.40
CA THR A 891 26.10 -5.70 18.87
C THR A 891 25.57 -4.45 19.59
N GLY A 892 26.32 -3.34 19.59
CA GLY A 892 25.95 -2.09 20.24
C GLY A 892 26.14 -2.09 21.77
N ARG A 893 26.84 -3.08 22.34
CA ARG A 893 27.12 -3.10 23.78
C ARG A 893 28.36 -2.25 24.08
N LEU A 894 28.26 -1.39 25.09
CA LEU A 894 29.37 -0.55 25.55
C LEU A 894 30.53 -1.43 26.06
N THR A 895 31.71 -1.30 25.45
CA THR A 895 32.92 -2.05 25.82
C THR A 895 33.92 -1.22 26.61
N SER A 896 33.95 0.10 26.41
CA SER A 896 34.75 1.03 27.20
C SER A 896 34.11 2.40 27.25
N GLN A 897 34.29 3.09 28.37
CA GLN A 897 33.99 4.51 28.52
C GLN A 897 35.18 5.18 29.20
N THR A 898 35.77 6.18 28.55
CA THR A 898 36.79 7.04 29.13
C THR A 898 36.24 8.46 29.24
N GLY A 899 36.63 9.16 30.30
CA GLY A 899 36.19 10.54 30.51
C GLY A 899 37.21 11.33 31.31
N ALA A 900 37.35 12.60 30.94
CA ALA A 900 38.09 13.59 31.71
C ALA A 900 37.15 14.75 32.02
N ALA A 901 37.02 15.06 33.30
CA ALA A 901 36.68 16.41 33.74
C ALA A 901 37.99 17.22 33.77
N ARG A 902 37.93 18.49 33.38
CA ARG A 902 39.06 19.41 33.47
C ARG A 902 39.04 20.19 34.79
#